data_AF-A0AAE3ZN40-F1
#
_entry.id   AF-A0AAE3ZN40-F1
#
_cell.length_a   1.000
_cell.length_b   1.000
_cell.length_c   1.000
_cell.angle_alpha   90.00
_cell.angle_beta   90.00
_cell.angle_gamma   90.00
#
_symmetry.space_group_name_H-M   'P 1'
#
loop_
_entity.id
_entity.type
_entity.pdbx_description
1 polymer ?
#
loop_
_entity_poly.entity_id
_entity_poly.type
_entity_poly.pdbx_seq_one_letter_code
_entity_poly.pdbx_strand_id
1 'polypeptide(L)'
;MNRSRSRTVLAVVLAAAGVAGAGAVILPTFAGTVAPGLTGGVVTAQHPGGSAAEQIGKLTDGDETTKYLTHSRTGWVQYEVPTATTVDRYALTSANDAPDRDPRDWTLAGSADGTTWTTLDTRGGETFTGRAATRGYLVSGTPAAYRFYRLTVTANNGSPALQLAEWRLWPAGDGIPAAPSGMTATAVGTGEIDLAWTDNSDATTGYPEAGFAVESSGDGTTWTTIGTVPAGTTLYTDRTPLTGGTRSYRVRALGAAAGVTSPPSEPATVTAVRTGVDITDMDGTVTDQHATTGGEDANRAADNAPGTKYLTGHPTTWLRHTAKVRSTVTEYTLTSANDAPDRDPRDWVLEGSTDGTAWTELDTRTGQTFGARFQRRTYPIANPAGYLAYRLRITANNGSTAVQLGEWQLIGSSTTPAPAPAVPSGLTAVARTGDQIVVSWTDADRWETGFRLERSADGRTWDWTRTVPAGTTTAHDLGRTGGTTYHYRVRAVNATTASAPSGTATATTGSTELPATWQEHWLEHRQQLTRVAYDADVAVYVDPDVPVSQAGWLQEYTGTLWRYTRRTYGDFSNPRLAAIFHQGRYGGGHPATVFDADHEHRNVIDIGLSGWDAADPQARDITSHEIAHIVEGSANGVHGSPSFGLWGDSKWAEIFQYDVYAGTGLTADAARWHAAKLEARDSFPRANTAWYRDWFYPLWRDHGGGAVLDGYFDLLAANFPQINGRYARDLNWGEFVHFWSGAAGVNLKPQATAAFGWPDEWEQQFLQAQREFPDVRY
;
A
#
# COMPACT_ATOMS: atom_id res chain seq x y z
N MET A 1 23.78 -28.38 44.85
CA MET A 1 23.52 -29.45 43.87
C MET A 1 22.82 -28.79 42.68
N ASN A 2 23.58 -28.45 41.62
CA ASN A 2 23.68 -29.19 40.34
C ASN A 2 22.34 -29.23 39.58
N ARG A 3 22.15 -28.75 38.34
CA ARG A 3 23.03 -28.32 37.24
C ARG A 3 22.23 -27.43 36.28
N SER A 4 22.84 -26.37 35.75
CA SER A 4 22.53 -25.87 34.40
C SER A 4 23.50 -26.50 33.40
N ARG A 5 23.03 -26.75 32.18
CA ARG A 5 23.80 -27.07 30.95
C ARG A 5 22.99 -26.48 29.80
N SER A 6 23.46 -25.41 29.14
CA SER A 6 24.51 -25.32 28.10
C SER A 6 23.90 -25.27 26.69
N ARG A 7 23.97 -24.10 26.05
CA ARG A 7 24.44 -23.99 24.66
C ARG A 7 25.39 -22.80 24.57
N THR A 8 26.65 -23.16 24.32
CA THR A 8 27.83 -22.32 24.21
C THR A 8 27.85 -21.70 22.81
N VAL A 9 27.80 -20.37 22.72
CA VAL A 9 28.28 -19.61 21.57
C VAL A 9 29.78 -19.40 21.78
N LEU A 10 30.55 -19.69 20.73
CA LEU A 10 32.00 -19.66 20.68
C LEU A 10 32.50 -18.21 20.80
N ALA A 11 33.07 -17.86 21.95
CA ALA A 11 33.87 -16.65 22.12
C ALA A 11 35.34 -16.97 21.85
N VAL A 12 35.94 -16.33 20.85
CA VAL A 12 37.41 -16.22 20.73
C VAL A 12 37.79 -14.83 21.25
N VAL A 13 38.66 -14.82 22.25
CA VAL A 13 39.27 -13.65 22.86
C VAL A 13 40.33 -13.08 21.91
N LEU A 14 40.31 -11.76 21.70
CA LEU A 14 41.54 -10.99 21.55
C LEU A 14 41.36 -9.62 22.22
N ALA A 15 42.23 -9.31 23.18
CA ALA A 15 42.31 -8.03 23.85
C ALA A 15 43.43 -7.17 23.23
N ALA A 16 43.25 -5.84 23.34
CA ALA A 16 44.19 -4.73 23.20
C ALA A 16 44.57 -4.25 21.78
N ALA A 17 44.01 -3.10 21.35
CA ALA A 17 44.62 -1.77 21.46
C ALA A 17 43.76 -0.76 20.67
N GLY A 18 43.40 0.37 21.27
CA GLY A 18 42.48 1.33 20.68
C GLY A 18 43.13 2.20 19.59
N VAL A 19 42.32 2.58 18.59
CA VAL A 19 42.05 3.97 18.19
C VAL A 19 40.62 3.95 17.63
N ALA A 20 39.77 4.87 18.07
CA ALA A 20 38.44 5.07 17.53
C ALA A 20 38.55 5.57 16.08
N GLY A 21 38.06 4.79 15.12
CA GLY A 21 37.71 5.26 13.78
C GLY A 21 36.22 5.56 13.76
N ALA A 22 35.86 6.84 13.61
CA ALA A 22 34.51 7.20 13.20
C ALA A 22 34.20 6.47 11.87
N GLY A 23 33.03 5.84 11.78
CA GLY A 23 32.64 5.05 10.62
C GLY A 23 32.63 5.90 9.35
N ALA A 24 33.54 5.61 8.43
CA ALA A 24 33.58 6.25 7.13
C ALA A 24 32.53 5.62 6.22
N VAL A 25 31.53 6.39 5.80
CA VAL A 25 30.55 5.96 4.78
C VAL A 25 31.27 5.85 3.44
N ILE A 26 31.13 4.71 2.76
CA ILE A 26 31.63 4.47 1.39
C ILE A 26 30.56 5.01 0.44
N LEU A 27 30.91 5.93 -0.47
CA LEU A 27 29.99 6.27 -1.55
C LEU A 27 30.14 5.24 -2.68
N PRO A 28 29.04 4.96 -3.38
CA PRO A 28 29.04 4.01 -4.47
C PRO A 28 29.87 4.42 -5.69
N THR A 29 29.99 3.49 -6.64
CA THR A 29 30.57 3.77 -7.95
C THR A 29 29.79 4.86 -8.71
N PHE A 30 30.47 5.89 -9.26
CA PHE A 30 29.82 6.83 -10.18
C PHE A 30 29.66 6.17 -11.55
N ALA A 31 28.42 6.07 -12.03
CA ALA A 31 28.13 5.75 -13.42
C ALA A 31 27.54 6.99 -14.14
N GLY A 32 28.27 7.50 -15.12
CA GLY A 32 27.97 8.72 -15.90
C GLY A 32 29.04 9.80 -15.74
N THR A 33 28.96 10.88 -16.54
CA THR A 33 29.89 12.01 -16.47
C THR A 33 29.89 12.63 -15.07
N VAL A 34 30.98 12.40 -14.34
CA VAL A 34 31.23 12.93 -13.01
C VAL A 34 31.40 14.45 -13.09
N ALA A 35 30.77 15.21 -12.20
CA ALA A 35 30.91 16.66 -12.17
C ALA A 35 32.41 17.04 -12.03
N PRO A 36 32.90 18.07 -12.75
CA PRO A 36 34.30 18.45 -12.65
C PRO A 36 34.66 18.80 -11.19
N GLY A 37 35.75 18.21 -10.69
CA GLY A 37 36.29 18.53 -9.37
C GLY A 37 37.03 19.87 -9.36
N LEU A 38 37.83 20.14 -8.34
CA LEU A 38 38.69 21.32 -8.25
C LEU A 38 39.61 21.42 -9.48
N THR A 39 39.58 22.55 -10.17
CA THR A 39 40.39 22.82 -11.37
C THR A 39 41.48 23.86 -11.11
N GLY A 40 42.46 23.93 -12.02
CA GLY A 40 43.52 24.95 -12.00
C GLY A 40 44.65 24.70 -10.99
N GLY A 41 44.66 23.55 -10.30
CA GLY A 41 45.73 23.14 -9.41
C GLY A 41 46.90 22.45 -10.10
N VAL A 42 47.96 22.19 -9.34
CA VAL A 42 49.15 21.47 -9.82
C VAL A 42 49.18 20.07 -9.24
N VAL A 43 49.27 19.04 -10.10
CA VAL A 43 49.38 17.64 -9.67
C VAL A 43 50.84 17.15 -9.73
N THR A 44 51.26 16.45 -8.68
CA THR A 44 52.59 15.84 -8.55
C THR A 44 52.47 14.42 -7.98
N ALA A 45 53.50 13.61 -8.14
CA ALA A 45 53.52 12.24 -7.64
C ALA A 45 54.90 11.83 -7.15
N GLN A 46 54.94 10.81 -6.29
CA GLN A 46 56.17 10.18 -5.81
C GLN A 46 57.00 9.57 -6.94
N HIS A 47 56.31 9.04 -7.95
CA HIS A 47 56.91 8.35 -9.07
C HIS A 47 56.45 8.98 -10.38
N PRO A 48 57.33 9.07 -11.40
CA PRO A 48 56.93 9.52 -12.73
C PRO A 48 56.07 8.46 -13.43
N GLY A 49 55.31 8.89 -14.45
CA GLY A 49 54.55 7.97 -15.29
C GLY A 49 55.44 7.06 -16.14
N GLY A 50 54.97 5.84 -16.41
CA GLY A 50 55.71 4.82 -17.15
C GLY A 50 55.98 5.16 -18.62
N SER A 51 55.17 6.03 -19.22
CA SER A 51 55.31 6.51 -20.60
C SER A 51 54.78 7.94 -20.73
N ALA A 52 55.02 8.60 -21.87
CA ALA A 52 54.49 9.95 -22.13
C ALA A 52 52.95 10.00 -22.13
N ALA A 53 52.29 8.90 -22.50
CA ALA A 53 50.83 8.78 -22.49
C ALA A 53 50.26 8.47 -21.09
N GLU A 54 51.11 8.12 -20.12
CA GLU A 54 50.71 7.64 -18.79
C GLU A 54 51.26 8.52 -17.65
N GLN A 55 51.51 9.80 -17.94
CA GLN A 55 52.05 10.75 -16.97
C GLN A 55 51.01 11.21 -15.95
N ILE A 56 51.48 11.78 -14.84
CA ILE A 56 50.63 12.18 -13.71
C ILE A 56 49.51 13.16 -14.07
N GLY A 57 49.71 14.00 -15.09
CA GLY A 57 48.68 14.91 -15.58
C GLY A 57 47.41 14.23 -16.05
N LYS A 58 47.46 12.91 -16.32
CA LYS A 58 46.30 12.09 -16.68
C LYS A 58 45.32 11.84 -15.54
N LEU A 59 45.73 12.04 -14.28
CA LEU A 59 44.81 11.86 -13.14
C LEU A 59 43.81 12.99 -12.95
N THR A 60 44.01 14.13 -13.60
CA THR A 60 43.21 15.33 -13.35
C THR A 60 42.87 16.06 -14.64
N ASP A 61 42.91 15.37 -15.79
CA ASP A 61 42.61 15.98 -17.09
C ASP A 61 41.12 15.87 -17.47
N GLY A 62 40.33 15.18 -16.65
CA GLY A 62 38.91 15.00 -16.86
C GLY A 62 38.57 13.93 -17.88
N ASP A 63 39.57 13.21 -18.42
CA ASP A 63 39.40 12.16 -19.41
C ASP A 63 39.65 10.78 -18.78
N GLU A 64 38.55 10.13 -18.39
CA GLU A 64 38.52 8.79 -17.77
C GLU A 64 39.06 7.67 -18.69
N THR A 65 39.30 7.95 -19.97
CA THR A 65 39.90 7.00 -20.91
C THR A 65 41.42 7.03 -20.90
N THR A 66 42.01 8.04 -20.27
CA THR A 66 43.46 8.15 -20.06
C THR A 66 43.85 7.65 -18.67
N LYS A 67 45.13 7.43 -18.40
CA LYS A 67 45.58 6.89 -17.12
C LYS A 67 46.95 7.38 -16.71
N TYR A 68 47.18 7.44 -15.41
CA TYR A 68 48.52 7.43 -14.84
C TYR A 68 48.91 6.00 -14.47
N LEU A 69 50.14 5.61 -14.82
CA LEU A 69 50.71 4.31 -14.46
C LEU A 69 52.13 4.49 -13.95
N THR A 70 52.44 3.86 -12.83
CA THR A 70 53.81 3.77 -12.30
C THR A 70 54.21 2.31 -12.08
N HIS A 71 55.49 2.01 -12.29
CA HIS A 71 56.10 0.69 -12.04
C HIS A 71 56.43 0.46 -10.56
N SER A 72 55.64 1.04 -9.67
CA SER A 72 55.72 0.88 -8.23
C SER A 72 54.35 0.47 -7.71
N ARG A 73 54.34 -0.48 -6.77
CA ARG A 73 53.13 -1.06 -6.19
C ARG A 73 52.32 -0.05 -5.38
N THR A 74 53.02 0.90 -4.77
CA THR A 74 52.47 1.93 -3.89
C THR A 74 53.06 3.28 -4.27
N GLY A 75 52.44 4.34 -3.80
CA GLY A 75 52.95 5.68 -4.01
C GLY A 75 51.95 6.74 -3.60
N TRP A 76 52.43 7.98 -3.42
CA TRP A 76 51.56 9.12 -3.23
C TRP A 76 51.39 9.96 -4.51
N VAL A 77 50.21 10.53 -4.66
CA VAL A 77 49.88 11.61 -5.60
C VAL A 77 49.34 12.79 -4.81
N GLN A 78 49.68 14.00 -5.25
CA GLN A 78 49.41 15.23 -4.52
C GLN A 78 48.84 16.28 -5.47
N TYR A 79 47.80 16.99 -5.01
CA TYR A 79 47.16 18.08 -5.71
C TYR A 79 47.29 19.38 -4.91
N GLU A 80 47.82 20.42 -5.56
CA GLU A 80 48.02 21.74 -4.99
C GLU A 80 46.93 22.71 -5.48
N VAL A 81 45.98 23.07 -4.62
CA VAL A 81 44.77 23.85 -4.99
C VAL A 81 45.01 25.35 -4.92
N PRO A 82 44.79 26.19 -5.95
CA PRO A 82 45.30 27.58 -6.01
C PRO A 82 45.03 28.43 -4.75
N THR A 83 43.86 28.21 -4.16
CA THR A 83 43.45 28.77 -2.86
C THR A 83 43.18 27.63 -1.89
N ALA A 84 43.61 27.78 -0.63
CA ALA A 84 43.30 26.81 0.40
C ALA A 84 41.78 26.58 0.46
N THR A 85 41.38 25.33 0.26
CA THR A 85 39.98 24.94 0.04
C THR A 85 39.64 23.84 1.03
N THR A 86 38.44 23.84 1.60
CA THR A 86 37.95 22.69 2.36
C THR A 86 37.41 21.65 1.40
N VAL A 87 37.87 20.40 1.50
CA VAL A 87 37.40 19.28 0.68
C VAL A 87 36.64 18.30 1.56
N ASP A 88 35.39 18.05 1.22
CA ASP A 88 34.51 17.12 1.94
C ASP A 88 34.29 15.80 1.18
N ARG A 89 34.77 15.69 -0.06
CA ARG A 89 34.63 14.47 -0.87
C ARG A 89 35.68 14.33 -1.96
N TYR A 90 35.96 13.08 -2.32
CA TYR A 90 36.88 12.72 -3.38
C TYR A 90 36.43 11.48 -4.14
N ALA A 91 37.02 11.25 -5.32
CA ALA A 91 36.72 10.09 -6.15
C ALA A 91 37.95 9.55 -6.88
N LEU A 92 37.97 8.24 -7.13
CA LEU A 92 39.01 7.51 -7.86
C LEU A 92 38.38 6.74 -9.02
N THR A 93 38.97 6.79 -10.23
CA THR A 93 38.50 6.01 -11.40
C THR A 93 39.48 4.92 -11.81
N SER A 94 39.02 3.67 -11.93
CA SER A 94 39.84 2.56 -12.41
C SER A 94 40.30 2.77 -13.85
N ALA A 95 41.51 2.32 -14.18
CA ALA A 95 42.03 2.46 -15.55
C ALA A 95 41.45 1.38 -16.49
N ASN A 96 41.90 1.40 -17.75
CA ASN A 96 41.26 0.68 -18.84
C ASN A 96 41.64 -0.80 -18.99
N ASP A 97 42.75 -1.29 -18.42
CA ASP A 97 43.31 -2.62 -18.75
C ASP A 97 43.39 -3.60 -17.56
N ALA A 98 44.10 -3.27 -16.47
CA ALA A 98 44.58 -4.30 -15.53
C ALA A 98 44.09 -4.13 -14.06
N PRO A 99 43.11 -4.92 -13.58
CA PRO A 99 42.46 -4.70 -12.27
C PRO A 99 43.37 -4.98 -11.07
N ASP A 100 44.40 -5.80 -11.27
CA ASP A 100 45.43 -6.12 -10.27
C ASP A 100 46.28 -4.89 -9.88
N ARG A 101 46.29 -3.86 -10.74
CA ARG A 101 47.05 -2.60 -10.55
C ARG A 101 46.24 -1.50 -9.86
N ASP A 102 44.93 -1.67 -9.70
CA ASP A 102 44.07 -0.63 -9.13
C ASP A 102 44.35 -0.44 -7.62
N PRO A 103 44.20 0.77 -7.06
CA PRO A 103 44.30 1.01 -5.63
C PRO A 103 43.31 0.13 -4.85
N ARG A 104 43.78 -0.47 -3.76
CA ARG A 104 42.98 -1.28 -2.83
C ARG A 104 42.90 -0.62 -1.46
N ASP A 105 44.02 -0.08 -0.99
CA ASP A 105 44.15 0.58 0.31
C ASP A 105 44.84 1.94 0.12
N TRP A 106 44.37 2.98 0.82
CA TRP A 106 44.99 4.30 0.78
C TRP A 106 44.61 5.19 1.96
N THR A 107 45.36 6.28 2.10
CA THR A 107 45.06 7.39 3.01
C THR A 107 44.95 8.69 2.23
N LEU A 108 43.89 9.46 2.45
CA LEU A 108 43.77 10.85 2.01
C LEU A 108 44.20 11.76 3.16
N ALA A 109 45.06 12.75 2.88
CA ALA A 109 45.51 13.73 3.86
C ALA A 109 45.51 15.16 3.29
N GLY A 110 45.34 16.14 4.16
CA GLY A 110 45.42 17.57 3.85
C GLY A 110 46.62 18.23 4.53
N SER A 111 47.20 19.25 3.89
CA SER A 111 48.30 20.04 4.44
C SER A 111 48.21 21.52 4.04
N ALA A 112 48.58 22.41 4.96
CA ALA A 112 48.69 23.84 4.68
C ALA A 112 50.02 24.22 4.02
N ASP A 113 51.09 23.44 4.27
CA ASP A 113 52.48 23.77 3.93
C ASP A 113 53.17 22.73 3.02
N GLY A 114 52.51 21.61 2.75
CA GLY A 114 53.04 20.50 1.93
C GLY A 114 53.96 19.54 2.70
N THR A 115 54.23 19.79 3.98
CA THR A 115 55.17 19.04 4.83
C THR A 115 54.50 18.38 6.03
N THR A 116 53.56 19.08 6.68
CA THR A 116 52.80 18.58 7.84
C THR A 116 51.41 18.13 7.38
N TRP A 117 51.06 16.87 7.61
CA TRP A 117 49.86 16.26 7.02
C TRP A 117 48.87 15.82 8.08
N THR A 118 47.62 16.21 7.90
CA THR A 118 46.47 15.75 8.68
C THR A 118 45.74 14.68 7.88
N THR A 119 45.58 13.48 8.45
CA THR A 119 44.76 12.43 7.83
C THR A 119 43.29 12.85 7.80
N LEU A 120 42.68 12.75 6.62
CA LEU A 120 41.29 13.10 6.36
C LEU A 120 40.43 11.85 6.14
N ASP A 121 40.97 10.83 5.47
CA ASP A 121 40.27 9.57 5.24
C ASP A 121 41.26 8.40 5.13
N THR A 122 40.82 7.19 5.48
CA THR A 122 41.59 5.94 5.34
C THR A 122 40.67 4.83 4.83
N ARG A 123 41.08 4.19 3.73
CA ARG A 123 40.33 3.12 3.08
C ARG A 123 41.18 1.87 2.94
N GLY A 124 40.54 0.71 2.99
CA GLY A 124 41.18 -0.58 2.80
C GLY A 124 40.22 -1.63 2.29
N GLY A 125 40.70 -2.53 1.43
CA GLY A 125 39.91 -3.60 0.83
C GLY A 125 38.99 -3.15 -0.31
N GLU A 126 39.23 -1.98 -0.90
CA GLU A 126 38.38 -1.43 -1.96
C GLU A 126 38.60 -2.16 -3.30
N THR A 127 37.55 -2.26 -4.10
CA THR A 127 37.53 -2.95 -5.41
C THR A 127 36.74 -2.17 -6.45
N PHE A 128 37.08 -2.27 -7.73
CA PHE A 128 36.32 -1.62 -8.81
C PHE A 128 35.46 -2.64 -9.55
N THR A 129 34.18 -2.33 -9.78
CA THR A 129 33.18 -3.24 -10.38
C THR A 129 33.35 -3.41 -11.90
N GLY A 130 34.23 -2.62 -12.52
CA GLY A 130 34.54 -2.62 -13.95
C GLY A 130 35.80 -1.79 -14.27
N ARG A 131 36.03 -1.53 -15.56
CA ARG A 131 37.05 -0.58 -16.04
C ARG A 131 36.43 0.78 -16.28
N ALA A 132 37.20 1.85 -16.15
CA ALA A 132 36.68 3.23 -16.11
C ALA A 132 35.58 3.41 -15.05
N ALA A 133 35.58 2.58 -14.00
CA ALA A 133 34.62 2.65 -12.92
C ALA A 133 35.12 3.67 -11.90
N THR A 134 34.34 4.71 -11.63
CA THR A 134 34.68 5.72 -10.62
C THR A 134 34.10 5.31 -9.27
N ARG A 135 34.78 5.52 -8.14
CA ARG A 135 34.28 5.34 -6.76
C ARG A 135 34.45 6.61 -5.95
N GLY A 136 33.42 6.98 -5.18
CA GLY A 136 33.40 8.19 -4.37
C GLY A 136 33.58 7.93 -2.89
N TYR A 137 34.00 8.97 -2.17
CA TYR A 137 34.27 8.88 -0.74
C TYR A 137 33.98 10.23 -0.08
N LEU A 138 33.24 10.21 1.02
CA LEU A 138 33.07 11.36 1.90
C LEU A 138 34.25 11.46 2.88
N VAL A 139 34.65 12.68 3.17
CA VAL A 139 35.59 13.04 4.23
C VAL A 139 34.77 13.41 5.46
N SER A 140 34.86 12.61 6.53
CA SER A 140 34.06 12.79 7.73
C SER A 140 34.55 13.93 8.62
N GLY A 141 33.61 14.70 9.20
CA GLY A 141 33.89 15.84 10.06
C GLY A 141 34.29 17.07 9.23
N THR A 142 33.81 18.27 9.59
CA THR A 142 34.09 19.51 8.84
C THR A 142 35.61 19.77 8.78
N PRO A 143 36.30 19.46 7.66
CA PRO A 143 37.76 19.51 7.65
C PRO A 143 38.24 20.96 7.52
N ALA A 144 39.46 21.23 7.97
CA ALA A 144 40.10 22.51 7.72
C ALA A 144 40.33 22.70 6.21
N ALA A 145 40.45 23.96 5.78
CA ALA A 145 40.85 24.28 4.41
C ALA A 145 42.36 24.02 4.25
N TYR A 146 42.74 23.28 3.20
CA TYR A 146 44.13 22.93 2.93
C TYR A 146 44.58 23.39 1.55
N ARG A 147 45.87 23.69 1.42
CA ARG A 147 46.52 24.09 0.16
C ARG A 147 47.00 22.87 -0.64
N PHE A 148 47.28 21.77 0.07
CA PHE A 148 47.76 20.52 -0.50
C PHE A 148 46.87 19.36 -0.06
N TYR A 149 46.49 18.51 -1.01
CA TYR A 149 45.82 17.25 -0.77
C TYR A 149 46.70 16.11 -1.27
N ARG A 150 46.80 15.02 -0.52
CA ARG A 150 47.63 13.87 -0.89
C ARG A 150 46.89 12.57 -0.70
N LEU A 151 46.77 11.81 -1.78
CA LEU A 151 46.32 10.43 -1.78
C LEU A 151 47.55 9.53 -1.73
N THR A 152 47.69 8.76 -0.66
CA THR A 152 48.79 7.79 -0.48
C THR A 152 48.25 6.39 -0.63
N VAL A 153 48.50 5.74 -1.78
CA VAL A 153 48.10 4.35 -2.02
C VAL A 153 49.06 3.43 -1.30
N THR A 154 48.55 2.68 -0.33
CA THR A 154 49.32 1.79 0.55
C THR A 154 49.27 0.33 0.11
N ALA A 155 48.28 -0.05 -0.70
CA ALA A 155 48.24 -1.34 -1.39
C ALA A 155 47.42 -1.27 -2.69
N ASN A 156 47.76 -2.14 -3.65
CA ASN A 156 46.96 -2.46 -4.82
C ASN A 156 46.50 -3.94 -4.77
N ASN A 157 45.86 -4.42 -5.82
CA ASN A 157 45.36 -5.79 -5.93
C ASN A 157 46.42 -6.85 -6.30
N GLY A 158 47.71 -6.60 -5.99
CA GLY A 158 48.79 -7.60 -6.07
C GLY A 158 49.82 -7.37 -7.17
N SER A 159 49.60 -6.41 -8.07
CA SER A 159 50.54 -6.09 -9.16
C SER A 159 51.81 -5.39 -8.66
N PRO A 160 52.97 -5.49 -9.36
CA PRO A 160 54.13 -4.64 -9.06
C PRO A 160 53.96 -3.19 -9.54
N ALA A 161 52.89 -2.87 -10.26
CA ALA A 161 52.58 -1.54 -10.80
C ALA A 161 51.25 -1.00 -10.25
N LEU A 162 51.12 0.32 -10.18
CA LEU A 162 49.91 1.04 -9.76
C LEU A 162 49.38 1.84 -10.95
N GLN A 163 48.07 1.85 -11.12
CA GLN A 163 47.40 2.67 -12.13
C GLN A 163 46.14 3.33 -11.58
N LEU A 164 45.76 4.46 -12.17
CA LEU A 164 44.47 5.10 -11.94
C LEU A 164 44.14 5.99 -13.14
N ALA A 165 42.86 6.07 -13.53
CA ALA A 165 42.42 6.94 -14.61
C ALA A 165 42.27 8.38 -14.12
N GLU A 166 41.52 8.60 -13.06
CA GLU A 166 41.20 9.95 -12.56
C GLU A 166 41.18 9.99 -11.02
N TRP A 167 41.53 11.15 -10.46
CA TRP A 167 41.39 11.51 -9.06
C TRP A 167 40.75 12.89 -8.96
N ARG A 168 39.58 12.97 -8.31
CA ARG A 168 38.79 14.20 -8.19
C ARG A 168 38.58 14.57 -6.73
N LEU A 169 38.61 15.88 -6.46
CA LEU A 169 38.36 16.49 -5.15
C LEU A 169 37.27 17.54 -5.34
N TRP A 170 36.32 17.68 -4.41
CA TRP A 170 35.31 18.73 -4.46
C TRP A 170 35.33 19.61 -3.19
N PRO A 171 35.01 20.91 -3.34
CA PRO A 171 34.95 21.81 -2.21
C PRO A 171 33.70 21.58 -1.35
N ALA A 172 33.83 21.81 -0.05
CA ALA A 172 32.70 21.76 0.87
C ALA A 172 31.71 22.91 0.64
N GLY A 173 30.42 22.61 0.77
CA GLY A 173 29.34 23.60 0.66
C GLY A 173 29.05 24.10 -0.76
N ASP A 174 29.38 23.31 -1.79
CA ASP A 174 29.16 23.66 -3.20
C ASP A 174 27.72 23.44 -3.70
N GLY A 175 26.79 23.16 -2.78
CA GLY A 175 25.35 23.02 -3.07
C GLY A 175 24.97 21.71 -3.77
N ILE A 176 25.92 20.78 -3.90
CA ILE A 176 25.67 19.43 -4.43
C ILE A 176 25.32 18.51 -3.26
N PRO A 177 24.16 17.82 -3.27
CA PRO A 177 23.82 16.87 -2.21
C PRO A 177 24.75 15.64 -2.17
N ALA A 178 24.83 14.99 -1.01
CA ALA A 178 25.51 13.69 -0.86
C ALA A 178 24.72 12.57 -1.57
N ALA A 179 25.43 11.62 -2.18
CA ALA A 179 24.80 10.51 -2.88
C ALA A 179 24.06 9.57 -1.91
N PRO A 180 22.86 9.09 -2.23
CA PRO A 180 22.19 8.06 -1.44
C PRO A 180 22.98 6.75 -1.42
N SER A 181 22.79 5.93 -0.38
CA SER A 181 23.49 4.65 -0.23
C SER A 181 22.54 3.52 0.18
N GLY A 182 23.03 2.27 0.29
CA GLY A 182 22.20 1.16 0.81
C GLY A 182 20.98 0.79 -0.04
N MET A 183 21.05 0.99 -1.35
CA MET A 183 19.94 0.73 -2.28
C MET A 183 19.50 -0.74 -2.23
N THR A 184 18.20 -0.98 -2.08
CA THR A 184 17.56 -2.29 -2.24
C THR A 184 16.43 -2.20 -3.26
N ALA A 185 16.15 -3.32 -3.93
CA ALA A 185 15.03 -3.47 -4.86
C ALA A 185 14.38 -4.83 -4.61
N THR A 186 13.12 -4.82 -4.19
CA THR A 186 12.38 -6.02 -3.80
C THR A 186 11.13 -6.14 -4.66
N ALA A 187 10.98 -7.25 -5.37
CA ALA A 187 9.72 -7.56 -6.04
C ALA A 187 8.68 -7.94 -4.98
N VAL A 188 7.58 -7.18 -4.91
CA VAL A 188 6.51 -7.36 -3.91
C VAL A 188 5.18 -7.83 -4.48
N GLY A 189 5.05 -7.90 -5.82
CA GLY A 189 3.82 -8.35 -6.47
C GLY A 189 3.87 -8.38 -8.00
N THR A 190 2.70 -8.46 -8.64
CA THR A 190 2.48 -8.71 -10.08
C THR A 190 2.89 -7.56 -11.03
N GLY A 191 3.48 -6.49 -10.51
CA GLY A 191 3.99 -5.37 -11.31
C GLY A 191 4.77 -4.33 -10.53
N GLU A 192 5.19 -4.64 -9.30
CA GLU A 192 5.70 -3.64 -8.35
C GLU A 192 7.05 -4.04 -7.77
N ILE A 193 7.97 -3.09 -7.81
CA ILE A 193 9.31 -3.22 -7.25
C ILE A 193 9.49 -2.11 -6.24
N ASP A 194 9.53 -2.50 -4.96
CA ASP A 194 9.80 -1.61 -3.85
C ASP A 194 11.29 -1.36 -3.75
N LEU A 195 11.64 -0.08 -3.74
CA LEU A 195 12.98 0.43 -3.60
C LEU A 195 13.12 1.08 -2.24
N ALA A 196 14.24 0.81 -1.56
CA ALA A 196 14.62 1.53 -0.35
C ALA A 196 16.08 1.97 -0.44
N TRP A 197 16.41 3.11 0.15
CA TRP A 197 17.77 3.61 0.25
C TRP A 197 18.00 4.36 1.57
N THR A 198 19.26 4.63 1.87
CA THR A 198 19.70 5.51 2.94
C THR A 198 19.91 6.91 2.37
N ASP A 199 19.21 7.89 2.95
CA ASP A 199 19.44 9.30 2.73
C ASP A 199 20.71 9.75 3.47
N ASN A 200 21.63 10.39 2.74
CA ASN A 200 22.88 10.91 3.27
C ASN A 200 22.94 12.46 3.20
N SER A 201 21.86 13.12 2.78
CA SER A 201 21.75 14.55 2.56
C SER A 201 20.67 15.12 3.46
N ASP A 202 21.06 15.82 4.52
CA ASP A 202 20.07 16.47 5.39
C ASP A 202 20.43 17.94 5.68
N ALA A 203 19.44 18.69 6.16
CA ALA A 203 19.61 20.10 6.52
C ALA A 203 20.58 20.32 7.71
N THR A 204 20.91 19.27 8.47
CA THR A 204 21.79 19.31 9.65
C THR A 204 23.24 18.90 9.37
N THR A 205 23.51 18.29 8.22
CA THR A 205 24.80 17.80 7.72
C THR A 205 25.47 18.79 6.76
N GLY A 206 24.74 19.84 6.34
CA GLY A 206 25.26 20.92 5.51
C GLY A 206 25.01 20.73 4.00
N TYR A 207 24.19 19.76 3.60
CA TYR A 207 23.89 19.44 2.21
C TYR A 207 22.38 19.55 1.94
N PRO A 208 21.87 20.73 1.55
CA PRO A 208 20.44 20.89 1.29
C PRO A 208 20.03 20.12 0.04
N GLU A 209 19.07 19.21 0.20
CA GLU A 209 18.42 18.51 -0.90
C GLU A 209 16.99 19.01 -1.12
N ALA A 210 16.55 18.95 -2.37
CA ALA A 210 15.19 19.25 -2.81
C ALA A 210 14.36 17.98 -3.03
N GLY A 211 15.00 16.80 -3.01
CA GLY A 211 14.36 15.52 -3.25
C GLY A 211 15.31 14.50 -3.89
N PHE A 212 14.76 13.43 -4.44
CA PHE A 212 15.52 12.40 -5.13
C PHE A 212 14.95 12.11 -6.51
N ALA A 213 15.82 11.84 -7.49
CA ALA A 213 15.47 11.23 -8.76
C ALA A 213 15.74 9.73 -8.73
N VAL A 214 14.71 8.94 -8.99
CA VAL A 214 14.78 7.48 -9.08
C VAL A 214 14.99 7.11 -10.54
N GLU A 215 16.05 6.34 -10.82
CA GLU A 215 16.42 5.90 -12.16
C GLU A 215 16.31 4.37 -12.26
N SER A 216 15.90 3.88 -13.43
CA SER A 216 15.92 2.45 -13.76
C SER A 216 16.71 2.16 -15.04
N SER A 217 17.14 0.92 -15.19
CA SER A 217 17.86 0.41 -16.36
C SER A 217 17.46 -1.03 -16.67
N GLY A 218 17.27 -1.34 -17.96
CA GLY A 218 17.02 -2.70 -18.43
C GLY A 218 18.28 -3.49 -18.81
N ASP A 219 19.39 -2.80 -19.07
CA ASP A 219 20.67 -3.38 -19.51
C ASP A 219 21.81 -3.18 -18.50
N GLY A 220 21.55 -2.46 -17.40
CA GLY A 220 22.53 -2.11 -16.36
C GLY A 220 23.46 -0.95 -16.74
N THR A 221 23.29 -0.35 -17.91
CA THR A 221 24.21 0.66 -18.49
C THR A 221 23.50 1.94 -18.93
N THR A 222 22.29 1.82 -19.49
CA THR A 222 21.44 2.94 -19.93
C THR A 222 20.39 3.22 -18.87
N TRP A 223 20.41 4.42 -18.30
CA TRP A 223 19.56 4.80 -17.16
C TRP A 223 18.53 5.85 -17.54
N THR A 224 17.30 5.67 -17.08
CA THR A 224 16.18 6.59 -17.29
C THR A 224 15.53 6.96 -15.96
N THR A 225 15.29 8.25 -15.72
CA THR A 225 14.51 8.70 -14.56
C THR A 225 13.07 8.24 -14.68
N ILE A 226 12.59 7.48 -13.70
CA ILE A 226 11.22 6.96 -13.63
C ILE A 226 10.34 7.72 -12.64
N GLY A 227 10.95 8.52 -11.76
CA GLY A 227 10.22 9.39 -10.86
C GLY A 227 11.12 10.29 -10.04
N THR A 228 10.51 11.26 -9.36
CA THR A 228 11.16 12.09 -8.35
C THR A 228 10.33 12.11 -7.08
N VAL A 229 10.99 12.07 -5.92
CA VAL A 229 10.36 12.13 -4.59
C VAL A 229 10.87 13.33 -3.79
N PRO A 230 10.10 13.90 -2.84
CA PRO A 230 10.55 15.03 -2.01
C PRO A 230 11.74 14.69 -1.10
N ALA A 231 12.38 15.74 -0.54
CA ALA A 231 13.48 15.61 0.42
C ALA A 231 13.11 14.74 1.63
N GLY A 232 14.06 13.99 2.17
CA GLY A 232 13.88 13.06 3.29
C GLY A 232 13.16 11.74 2.94
N THR A 233 12.81 11.53 1.67
CA THR A 233 12.19 10.27 1.22
C THR A 233 13.24 9.17 1.03
N THR A 234 12.99 7.99 1.59
CA THR A 234 13.91 6.83 1.52
C THR A 234 13.29 5.60 0.86
N LEU A 235 12.08 5.72 0.31
CA LEU A 235 11.30 4.64 -0.30
C LEU A 235 10.70 5.08 -1.64
N TYR A 236 10.58 4.14 -2.60
CA TYR A 236 9.88 4.36 -3.87
C TYR A 236 9.40 3.04 -4.47
N THR A 237 8.21 2.99 -5.04
CA THR A 237 7.71 1.80 -5.75
C THR A 237 7.67 2.06 -7.26
N ASP A 238 8.45 1.30 -8.04
CA ASP A 238 8.30 1.26 -9.50
C ASP A 238 7.17 0.30 -9.87
N ARG A 239 6.12 0.84 -10.49
CA ARG A 239 4.92 0.10 -10.90
C ARG A 239 4.90 -0.24 -12.39
N THR A 240 6.04 -0.07 -13.07
CA THR A 240 6.18 -0.47 -14.46
C THR A 240 6.32 -1.99 -14.50
N PRO A 241 5.42 -2.73 -15.16
CA PRO A 241 5.47 -4.19 -15.19
C PRO A 241 6.83 -4.69 -15.68
N LEU A 242 7.36 -5.71 -15.01
CA LEU A 242 8.59 -6.39 -15.41
C LEU A 242 8.24 -7.80 -15.91
N THR A 243 7.80 -7.90 -17.17
CA THR A 243 7.31 -9.14 -17.79
C THR A 243 8.45 -10.04 -18.32
N GLY A 244 9.50 -10.24 -17.50
CA GLY A 244 10.71 -11.00 -17.85
C GLY A 244 11.99 -10.14 -17.86
N GLY A 245 13.14 -10.77 -17.67
CA GLY A 245 14.46 -10.11 -17.64
C GLY A 245 14.86 -9.55 -16.27
N THR A 246 15.88 -8.70 -16.24
CA THR A 246 16.36 -7.99 -15.05
C THR A 246 16.08 -6.50 -15.18
N ARG A 247 15.83 -5.82 -14.07
CA ARG A 247 15.81 -4.36 -14.00
C ARG A 247 16.69 -3.89 -12.85
N SER A 248 17.55 -2.93 -13.12
CA SER A 248 18.43 -2.31 -12.14
C SER A 248 17.91 -0.92 -11.78
N TYR A 249 18.10 -0.52 -10.52
CA TYR A 249 17.63 0.75 -9.96
C TYR A 249 18.73 1.47 -9.23
N ARG A 250 18.75 2.80 -9.34
CA ARG A 250 19.63 3.68 -8.54
C ARG A 250 18.92 5.01 -8.28
N VAL A 251 19.41 5.78 -7.32
CA VAL A 251 18.77 7.04 -6.89
C VAL A 251 19.80 8.16 -6.79
N ARG A 252 19.45 9.38 -7.21
CA ARG A 252 20.24 10.61 -7.04
C ARG A 252 19.52 11.57 -6.14
N ALA A 253 20.21 12.21 -5.21
CA ALA A 253 19.69 13.38 -4.51
C ALA A 253 19.72 14.60 -5.45
N LEU A 254 18.70 15.44 -5.37
CA LEU A 254 18.49 16.65 -6.16
C LEU A 254 18.87 17.86 -5.31
N GLY A 255 19.71 18.75 -5.86
CA GLY A 255 20.06 20.00 -5.20
C GLY A 255 18.97 21.05 -5.33
N ALA A 256 19.08 22.12 -4.54
CA ALA A 256 18.13 23.24 -4.57
C ALA A 256 18.11 24.01 -5.92
N ALA A 257 19.17 23.93 -6.71
CA ALA A 257 19.24 24.50 -8.05
C ALA A 257 18.88 23.45 -9.11
N ALA A 258 18.04 23.83 -10.08
CA ALA A 258 17.63 22.95 -11.16
C ALA A 258 18.83 22.39 -11.95
N GLY A 259 18.88 21.07 -12.12
CA GLY A 259 19.96 20.38 -12.80
C GLY A 259 21.17 20.02 -11.93
N VAL A 260 21.19 20.44 -10.65
CA VAL A 260 22.19 19.99 -9.68
C VAL A 260 21.74 18.66 -9.09
N THR A 261 22.55 17.62 -9.23
CA THR A 261 22.27 16.29 -8.66
C THR A 261 23.52 15.70 -8.03
N SER A 262 23.34 14.89 -6.99
CA SER A 262 24.39 14.01 -6.50
C SER A 262 24.78 12.95 -7.54
N PRO A 263 25.89 12.25 -7.32
CA PRO A 263 26.11 10.92 -7.89
C PRO A 263 24.97 9.96 -7.53
N PRO A 264 24.72 8.92 -8.33
CA PRO A 264 23.68 7.96 -8.01
C PRO A 264 24.12 7.01 -6.90
N SER A 265 23.17 6.33 -6.27
CA SER A 265 23.42 5.20 -5.36
C SER A 265 24.05 4.00 -6.08
N GLU A 266 24.57 3.00 -5.33
CA GLU A 266 24.90 1.70 -5.93
C GLU A 266 23.62 1.11 -6.55
N PRO A 267 23.69 0.47 -7.72
CA PRO A 267 22.51 -0.09 -8.34
C PRO A 267 22.02 -1.34 -7.60
N ALA A 268 20.72 -1.43 -7.33
CA ALA A 268 20.07 -2.67 -6.91
C ALA A 268 19.41 -3.34 -8.13
N THR A 269 19.64 -4.63 -8.34
CA THR A 269 19.07 -5.37 -9.46
C THR A 269 18.03 -6.36 -8.98
N VAL A 270 16.85 -6.31 -9.58
CA VAL A 270 15.79 -7.29 -9.40
C VAL A 270 15.59 -8.08 -10.69
N THR A 271 15.37 -9.39 -10.55
CA THR A 271 14.99 -10.24 -11.68
C THR A 271 13.48 -10.41 -11.66
N ALA A 272 12.83 -10.37 -12.82
CA ALA A 272 11.41 -10.61 -12.95
C ALA A 272 11.01 -11.89 -12.21
N VAL A 273 10.11 -11.75 -11.23
CA VAL A 273 9.31 -12.88 -10.78
C VAL A 273 8.34 -13.14 -11.93
N ARG A 274 8.42 -14.31 -12.57
CA ARG A 274 7.37 -14.73 -13.51
C ARG A 274 6.04 -14.60 -12.76
N THR A 275 5.13 -13.77 -13.26
CA THR A 275 3.79 -13.59 -12.71
C THR A 275 3.22 -14.96 -12.39
N GLY A 276 3.03 -15.23 -11.10
CA GLY A 276 2.37 -16.43 -10.67
C GLY A 276 0.93 -16.39 -11.19
N VAL A 277 0.59 -17.18 -12.20
CA VAL A 277 -0.81 -17.47 -12.51
C VAL A 277 -1.36 -18.32 -11.38
N ASP A 278 -2.62 -18.09 -11.02
CA ASP A 278 -3.29 -18.99 -10.09
C ASP A 278 -3.58 -20.31 -10.80
N ILE A 279 -2.88 -21.35 -10.38
CA ILE A 279 -2.98 -22.69 -10.93
C ILE A 279 -4.34 -23.31 -10.60
N THR A 280 -5.03 -22.87 -9.53
CA THR A 280 -6.39 -23.35 -9.26
C THR A 280 -7.42 -22.82 -10.27
N ASP A 281 -7.13 -21.73 -10.96
CA ASP A 281 -7.96 -21.18 -12.05
C ASP A 281 -7.72 -21.87 -13.40
N MET A 282 -6.67 -22.69 -13.47
CA MET A 282 -6.32 -23.37 -14.69
C MET A 282 -7.26 -24.54 -14.96
N ASP A 283 -7.33 -24.91 -16.23
CA ASP A 283 -8.15 -25.99 -16.75
C ASP A 283 -7.87 -27.30 -15.97
N GLY A 284 -8.87 -27.82 -15.26
CA GLY A 284 -8.67 -28.87 -14.25
C GLY A 284 -9.87 -29.12 -13.34
N THR A 285 -9.69 -29.97 -12.33
CA THR A 285 -10.71 -30.31 -11.33
C THR A 285 -10.20 -30.09 -9.91
N VAL A 286 -11.08 -29.61 -9.03
CA VAL A 286 -10.86 -29.62 -7.58
C VAL A 286 -11.71 -30.71 -6.96
N THR A 287 -11.11 -31.55 -6.14
CA THR A 287 -11.79 -32.62 -5.41
C THR A 287 -11.33 -32.65 -3.97
N ASP A 288 -12.13 -33.24 -3.09
CA ASP A 288 -11.77 -33.46 -1.70
C ASP A 288 -11.80 -34.95 -1.33
N GLN A 289 -11.32 -35.25 -0.12
CA GLN A 289 -11.27 -36.61 0.42
C GLN A 289 -12.65 -37.26 0.58
N HIS A 290 -13.67 -36.46 0.89
CA HIS A 290 -14.97 -36.93 1.35
C HIS A 290 -16.08 -36.74 0.31
N ALA A 291 -15.73 -36.29 -0.90
CA ALA A 291 -16.68 -36.04 -2.00
C ALA A 291 -17.87 -35.19 -1.57
N THR A 292 -17.56 -34.07 -0.92
CA THR A 292 -18.53 -33.04 -0.52
C THR A 292 -19.33 -32.55 -1.74
N THR A 293 -20.60 -32.18 -1.53
CA THR A 293 -21.51 -31.71 -2.59
C THR A 293 -22.36 -30.55 -2.09
N GLY A 294 -22.91 -29.77 -3.01
CA GLY A 294 -23.81 -28.66 -2.68
C GLY A 294 -23.09 -27.32 -2.48
N GLY A 295 -23.67 -26.45 -1.66
CA GLY A 295 -23.19 -25.07 -1.48
C GLY A 295 -21.84 -24.93 -0.76
N GLU A 296 -21.27 -26.03 -0.26
CA GLU A 296 -20.02 -26.04 0.51
C GLU A 296 -19.04 -27.12 0.02
N ASP A 297 -19.11 -27.46 -1.28
CA ASP A 297 -18.25 -28.49 -1.88
C ASP A 297 -16.79 -28.05 -2.09
N ALA A 298 -15.96 -28.96 -2.61
CA ALA A 298 -14.53 -28.73 -2.82
C ALA A 298 -14.21 -27.55 -3.75
N ASN A 299 -15.10 -27.19 -4.68
CA ASN A 299 -14.86 -26.06 -5.59
C ASN A 299 -14.90 -24.72 -4.85
N ARG A 300 -15.63 -24.64 -3.73
CA ARG A 300 -15.73 -23.45 -2.86
C ARG A 300 -14.45 -23.12 -2.11
N ALA A 301 -13.44 -23.97 -2.21
CA ALA A 301 -12.09 -23.65 -1.75
C ALA A 301 -11.22 -23.10 -2.88
N ALA A 302 -11.73 -22.88 -4.09
CA ALA A 302 -10.93 -22.52 -5.25
C ALA A 302 -11.79 -21.83 -6.32
N ASP A 303 -12.71 -20.97 -5.88
CA ASP A 303 -13.66 -20.22 -6.73
C ASP A 303 -13.42 -18.72 -6.75
N ASN A 304 -12.29 -18.26 -6.21
CA ASN A 304 -11.93 -16.85 -6.10
C ASN A 304 -12.96 -16.00 -5.33
N ALA A 305 -13.89 -16.65 -4.65
CA ALA A 305 -14.98 -16.06 -3.92
C ALA A 305 -14.84 -16.41 -2.43
N PRO A 306 -13.97 -15.72 -1.67
CA PRO A 306 -13.71 -16.04 -0.26
C PRO A 306 -14.96 -15.92 0.63
N GLY A 307 -16.03 -15.29 0.13
CA GLY A 307 -17.35 -15.28 0.76
C GLY A 307 -18.07 -16.62 0.80
N THR A 308 -17.71 -17.55 -0.08
CA THR A 308 -18.15 -18.94 -0.05
C THR A 308 -17.19 -19.77 0.81
N LYS A 309 -17.49 -21.05 1.03
CA LYS A 309 -16.57 -21.92 1.77
C LYS A 309 -16.74 -23.38 1.38
N TYR A 310 -15.63 -24.10 1.41
CA TYR A 310 -15.64 -25.54 1.55
C TYR A 310 -15.88 -25.92 3.01
N LEU A 311 -16.71 -26.94 3.27
CA LEU A 311 -16.92 -27.52 4.59
C LEU A 311 -17.00 -29.04 4.51
N THR A 312 -16.30 -29.71 5.43
CA THR A 312 -16.47 -31.14 5.65
C THR A 312 -16.72 -31.45 7.13
N GLY A 313 -17.61 -32.41 7.40
CA GLY A 313 -17.94 -32.88 8.75
C GLY A 313 -16.85 -33.73 9.42
N HIS A 314 -15.60 -33.56 8.99
CA HIS A 314 -14.43 -34.30 9.45
C HIS A 314 -13.33 -33.34 9.94
N PRO A 315 -12.56 -33.69 10.98
CA PRO A 315 -11.53 -32.82 11.54
C PRO A 315 -10.26 -32.75 10.69
N THR A 316 -10.18 -33.58 9.64
CA THR A 316 -9.09 -33.64 8.67
C THR A 316 -9.64 -33.95 7.30
N THR A 317 -8.94 -33.50 6.27
CA THR A 317 -9.29 -33.76 4.87
C THR A 317 -8.08 -33.50 3.98
N TRP A 318 -8.20 -33.86 2.71
CA TRP A 318 -7.36 -33.27 1.68
C TRP A 318 -8.23 -32.59 0.62
N LEU A 319 -7.73 -31.47 0.10
CA LEU A 319 -8.19 -30.84 -1.14
C LEU A 319 -7.15 -31.08 -2.21
N ARG A 320 -7.57 -31.39 -3.43
CA ARG A 320 -6.69 -31.70 -4.56
C ARG A 320 -7.11 -30.93 -5.79
N HIS A 321 -6.18 -30.16 -6.35
CA HIS A 321 -6.30 -29.63 -7.69
C HIS A 321 -5.56 -30.54 -8.68
N THR A 322 -6.21 -30.95 -9.76
CA THR A 322 -5.58 -31.67 -10.88
C THR A 322 -5.73 -30.85 -12.14
N ALA A 323 -4.62 -30.25 -12.58
CA ALA A 323 -4.57 -29.49 -13.83
C ALA A 323 -4.50 -30.44 -15.04
N LYS A 324 -4.82 -29.92 -16.23
CA LYS A 324 -4.61 -30.65 -17.50
C LYS A 324 -3.15 -30.63 -17.98
N VAL A 325 -2.37 -29.66 -17.52
CA VAL A 325 -0.94 -29.53 -17.83
C VAL A 325 -0.11 -29.41 -16.56
N ARG A 326 1.13 -29.89 -16.62
CA ARG A 326 2.06 -29.73 -15.50
C ARG A 326 2.36 -28.25 -15.30
N SER A 327 2.19 -27.80 -14.07
CA SER A 327 2.41 -26.41 -13.67
C SER A 327 3.34 -26.37 -12.46
N THR A 328 4.14 -25.32 -12.34
CA THR A 328 5.09 -25.14 -11.23
C THR A 328 4.55 -24.12 -10.25
N VAL A 329 4.09 -24.57 -9.08
CA VAL A 329 3.68 -23.71 -7.96
C VAL A 329 4.90 -23.25 -7.18
N THR A 330 4.97 -21.95 -6.88
CA THR A 330 6.03 -21.31 -6.08
C THR A 330 5.49 -20.69 -4.79
N GLU A 331 4.18 -20.59 -4.66
CA GLU A 331 3.51 -20.05 -3.48
C GLU A 331 2.08 -20.61 -3.41
N TYR A 332 1.51 -20.71 -2.21
CA TYR A 332 0.09 -20.97 -2.04
C TYR A 332 -0.51 -20.06 -0.98
N THR A 333 -1.82 -19.85 -1.08
CA THR A 333 -2.55 -19.06 -0.08
C THR A 333 -3.73 -19.82 0.49
N LEU A 334 -4.08 -19.54 1.74
CA LEU A 334 -5.27 -20.05 2.42
C LEU A 334 -6.06 -18.89 3.00
N THR A 335 -7.37 -18.86 2.79
CA THR A 335 -8.26 -17.84 3.34
C THR A 335 -9.24 -18.47 4.33
N SER A 336 -9.35 -17.91 5.54
CA SER A 336 -10.32 -18.39 6.54
C SER A 336 -11.76 -18.16 6.06
N ALA A 337 -12.69 -19.04 6.43
CA ALA A 337 -14.10 -18.92 6.04
C ALA A 337 -14.85 -17.82 6.83
N ASN A 338 -16.19 -17.90 6.90
CA ASN A 338 -17.05 -16.84 7.45
C ASN A 338 -17.49 -17.00 8.92
N ASP A 339 -17.76 -18.22 9.42
CA ASP A 339 -18.42 -18.43 10.73
C ASP A 339 -17.60 -19.00 11.92
N ALA A 340 -16.77 -20.04 11.76
CA ALA A 340 -16.25 -20.82 12.92
C ALA A 340 -14.70 -21.00 12.99
N PRO A 341 -13.94 -20.22 13.79
CA PRO A 341 -12.47 -20.27 13.79
C PRO A 341 -11.87 -21.61 14.28
N ASP A 342 -12.60 -22.39 15.06
CA ASP A 342 -12.20 -23.72 15.52
C ASP A 342 -12.08 -24.74 14.36
N ARG A 343 -12.77 -24.48 13.24
CA ARG A 343 -12.78 -25.32 12.03
C ARG A 343 -11.68 -24.95 11.02
N ASP A 344 -10.98 -23.84 11.22
CA ASP A 344 -9.96 -23.38 10.28
C ASP A 344 -8.74 -24.33 10.29
N PRO A 345 -8.03 -24.50 9.15
CA PRO A 345 -6.86 -25.37 9.10
C PRO A 345 -5.75 -24.85 10.02
N ARG A 346 -5.20 -25.75 10.84
CA ARG A 346 -4.12 -25.44 11.79
C ARG A 346 -2.79 -26.04 11.35
N ASP A 347 -2.85 -27.31 10.93
CA ASP A 347 -1.69 -28.08 10.47
C ASP A 347 -2.01 -28.69 9.10
N TRP A 348 -1.07 -28.64 8.16
CA TRP A 348 -1.23 -29.26 6.85
C TRP A 348 0.11 -29.55 6.18
N VAL A 349 0.02 -30.39 5.14
CA VAL A 349 1.11 -30.67 4.21
C VAL A 349 0.63 -30.34 2.79
N LEU A 350 1.39 -29.51 2.07
CA LEU A 350 1.19 -29.30 0.64
C LEU A 350 2.06 -30.29 -0.14
N GLU A 351 1.47 -31.01 -1.09
CA GLU A 351 2.11 -32.08 -1.84
C GLU A 351 1.91 -31.90 -3.35
N GLY A 352 2.90 -32.27 -4.15
CA GLY A 352 2.84 -32.29 -5.62
C GLY A 352 2.92 -33.71 -6.17
N SER A 353 2.23 -34.00 -7.28
CA SER A 353 2.26 -35.31 -7.94
C SER A 353 2.33 -35.18 -9.46
N THR A 354 3.19 -35.99 -10.08
CA THR A 354 3.39 -36.01 -11.54
C THR A 354 2.45 -36.98 -12.25
N ASP A 355 1.82 -37.90 -11.50
CA ASP A 355 0.94 -38.98 -11.99
C ASP A 355 -0.41 -39.06 -11.25
N GLY A 356 -0.60 -38.24 -10.19
CA GLY A 356 -1.80 -38.22 -9.36
C GLY A 356 -1.88 -39.31 -8.28
N THR A 357 -0.84 -40.14 -8.13
CA THR A 357 -0.79 -41.28 -7.21
C THR A 357 0.43 -41.24 -6.28
N ALA A 358 1.62 -40.90 -6.79
CA ALA A 358 2.83 -40.71 -6.02
C ALA A 358 2.98 -39.23 -5.66
N TRP A 359 3.12 -38.94 -4.36
CA TRP A 359 3.11 -37.58 -3.83
C TRP A 359 4.49 -37.20 -3.27
N THR A 360 4.96 -36.00 -3.63
CA THR A 360 6.14 -35.36 -3.08
C THR A 360 5.69 -34.26 -2.13
N GLU A 361 6.17 -34.27 -0.90
CA GLU A 361 5.96 -33.17 0.06
C GLU A 361 6.70 -31.91 -0.41
N LEU A 362 5.99 -30.78 -0.46
CA LEU A 362 6.53 -29.48 -0.89
C LEU A 362 6.62 -28.49 0.26
N ASP A 363 5.68 -28.57 1.21
CA ASP A 363 5.67 -27.71 2.39
C ASP A 363 4.88 -28.36 3.54
N THR A 364 5.28 -28.08 4.77
CA THR A 364 4.61 -28.53 5.99
C THR A 364 4.44 -27.35 6.94
N ARG A 365 3.21 -27.12 7.40
CA ARG A 365 2.89 -26.07 8.36
C ARG A 365 2.19 -26.65 9.58
N THR A 366 2.51 -26.10 10.74
CA THR A 366 1.90 -26.48 12.02
C THR A 366 1.61 -25.24 12.86
N GLY A 367 0.61 -25.34 13.73
CA GLY A 367 0.23 -24.31 14.69
C GLY A 367 -0.23 -23.00 14.07
N GLN A 368 -0.77 -23.05 12.84
CA GLN A 368 -1.23 -21.85 12.16
C GLN A 368 -2.58 -21.40 12.72
N THR A 369 -2.77 -20.08 12.78
CA THR A 369 -4.02 -19.44 13.18
C THR A 369 -4.43 -18.38 12.17
N PHE A 370 -5.71 -18.02 12.20
CA PHE A 370 -6.28 -16.89 11.48
C PHE A 370 -6.83 -15.92 12.53
N GLY A 371 -6.31 -14.70 12.57
CA GLY A 371 -6.70 -13.67 13.53
C GLY A 371 -8.00 -12.96 13.16
N ALA A 372 -8.47 -13.12 11.92
CA ALA A 372 -9.75 -12.59 11.42
C ALA A 372 -10.43 -13.57 10.46
N ARG A 373 -11.70 -13.31 10.14
CA ARG A 373 -12.43 -14.05 9.10
C ARG A 373 -12.11 -13.50 7.72
N PHE A 374 -12.20 -14.35 6.70
CA PHE A 374 -11.75 -14.04 5.34
C PHE A 374 -10.31 -13.52 5.27
N GLN A 375 -9.48 -13.90 6.24
CA GLN A 375 -8.08 -13.51 6.29
C GLN A 375 -7.30 -14.43 5.35
N ARG A 376 -6.63 -13.84 4.36
CA ARG A 376 -5.72 -14.56 3.48
C ARG A 376 -4.35 -14.69 4.13
N ARG A 377 -3.77 -15.89 4.08
CA ARG A 377 -2.38 -16.15 4.49
C ARG A 377 -1.62 -16.74 3.34
N THR A 378 -0.40 -16.22 3.14
CA THR A 378 0.45 -16.54 1.98
C THR A 378 1.69 -17.30 2.43
N TYR A 379 2.03 -18.35 1.68
CA TYR A 379 3.12 -19.27 2.01
C TYR A 379 4.00 -19.52 0.78
N PRO A 380 5.16 -18.85 0.67
CA PRO A 380 6.11 -19.12 -0.39
C PRO A 380 6.77 -20.49 -0.18
N ILE A 381 7.04 -21.19 -1.29
CA ILE A 381 7.68 -22.50 -1.31
C ILE A 381 8.80 -22.56 -2.36
N ALA A 382 9.84 -23.34 -2.07
CA ALA A 382 10.88 -23.63 -3.05
C ALA A 382 10.47 -24.87 -3.85
N ASN A 383 9.92 -24.68 -5.05
CA ASN A 383 9.56 -25.78 -5.93
C ASN A 383 9.93 -25.47 -7.39
N PRO A 384 11.07 -26.00 -7.90
CA PRO A 384 11.46 -25.82 -9.30
C PRO A 384 10.73 -26.79 -10.26
N ALA A 385 9.97 -27.77 -9.76
CA ALA A 385 9.36 -28.83 -10.56
C ALA A 385 7.89 -28.55 -10.88
N GLY A 386 7.48 -28.94 -12.09
CA GLY A 386 6.08 -28.88 -12.52
C GLY A 386 5.32 -30.16 -12.21
N TYR A 387 4.19 -30.05 -11.51
CA TYR A 387 3.32 -31.16 -11.13
C TYR A 387 1.97 -31.10 -11.86
N LEU A 388 1.36 -32.27 -12.08
CA LEU A 388 0.03 -32.38 -12.68
C LEU A 388 -1.07 -32.17 -11.63
N ALA A 389 -0.83 -32.64 -10.40
CA ALA A 389 -1.74 -32.48 -9.29
C ALA A 389 -1.02 -31.90 -8.07
N TYR A 390 -1.73 -31.05 -7.36
CA TYR A 390 -1.35 -30.50 -6.05
C TYR A 390 -2.40 -30.90 -5.03
N ARG A 391 -1.98 -31.21 -3.81
CA ARG A 391 -2.87 -31.61 -2.72
C ARG A 391 -2.52 -30.90 -1.43
N LEU A 392 -3.48 -30.18 -0.88
CA LEU A 392 -3.44 -29.62 0.47
C LEU A 392 -4.05 -30.65 1.43
N ARG A 393 -3.19 -31.33 2.20
CA ARG A 393 -3.61 -32.34 3.18
C ARG A 393 -3.65 -31.72 4.57
N ILE A 394 -4.83 -31.35 5.03
CA ILE A 394 -5.09 -30.74 6.35
C ILE A 394 -5.10 -31.85 7.40
N THR A 395 -4.12 -31.80 8.29
CA THR A 395 -3.88 -32.83 9.32
C THR A 395 -4.42 -32.46 10.70
N ALA A 396 -4.72 -31.19 10.94
CA ALA A 396 -5.42 -30.74 12.14
C ALA A 396 -6.13 -29.40 11.91
N ASN A 397 -7.20 -29.17 12.67
CA ASN A 397 -7.86 -27.87 12.86
C ASN A 397 -7.67 -27.39 14.31
N ASN A 398 -8.40 -26.35 14.70
CA ASN A 398 -8.33 -25.74 16.03
C ASN A 398 -9.25 -26.42 17.07
N GLY A 399 -9.54 -27.72 16.91
CA GLY A 399 -10.25 -28.54 17.89
C GLY A 399 -11.71 -28.87 17.54
N SER A 400 -12.17 -28.48 16.35
CA SER A 400 -13.51 -28.82 15.86
C SER A 400 -13.59 -30.23 15.29
N THR A 401 -14.81 -30.75 15.13
CA THR A 401 -15.06 -32.00 14.40
C THR A 401 -15.14 -31.81 12.88
N ALA A 402 -15.07 -30.58 12.40
CA ALA A 402 -15.20 -30.20 10.99
C ALA A 402 -14.04 -29.32 10.53
N VAL A 403 -13.74 -29.35 9.23
CA VAL A 403 -12.75 -28.46 8.58
C VAL A 403 -13.48 -27.59 7.58
N GLN A 404 -13.14 -26.30 7.57
CA GLN A 404 -13.61 -25.37 6.56
C GLN A 404 -12.46 -24.60 5.93
N LEU A 405 -12.69 -24.03 4.74
CA LEU A 405 -11.76 -23.14 4.08
C LEU A 405 -12.51 -22.20 3.15
N GLY A 406 -12.22 -20.90 3.21
CA GLY A 406 -12.84 -19.91 2.32
C GLY A 406 -12.19 -19.88 0.95
N GLU A 407 -10.86 -20.01 0.87
CA GLU A 407 -10.15 -20.04 -0.42
C GLU A 407 -8.79 -20.74 -0.30
N TRP A 408 -8.36 -21.39 -1.37
CA TRP A 408 -7.06 -22.01 -1.58
C TRP A 408 -6.57 -21.68 -2.99
N GLN A 409 -5.46 -20.97 -3.08
CA GLN A 409 -4.88 -20.56 -4.36
C GLN A 409 -3.46 -21.12 -4.48
N LEU A 410 -3.10 -21.50 -5.70
CA LEU A 410 -1.80 -22.09 -6.02
C LEU A 410 -1.07 -21.19 -7.01
N ILE A 411 -0.18 -20.34 -6.53
CA ILE A 411 0.44 -19.31 -7.34
C ILE A 411 1.74 -19.84 -7.98
N GLY A 412 1.82 -19.79 -9.32
CA GLY A 412 2.91 -20.43 -10.05
C GLY A 412 2.96 -20.15 -11.55
N SER A 413 3.66 -20.99 -12.32
CA SER A 413 3.74 -20.86 -13.77
C SER A 413 3.10 -22.05 -14.48
N SER A 414 2.39 -21.76 -15.58
CA SER A 414 1.82 -22.76 -16.47
C SER A 414 2.23 -22.48 -17.91
N THR A 415 2.21 -23.51 -18.76
CA THR A 415 2.54 -23.43 -20.19
C THR A 415 1.32 -23.14 -21.07
N THR A 416 0.12 -23.16 -20.49
CA THR A 416 -1.13 -22.80 -21.17
C THR A 416 -1.74 -21.56 -20.51
N PRO A 417 -2.56 -20.77 -21.23
CA PRO A 417 -3.35 -19.71 -20.62
C PRO A 417 -4.52 -20.27 -19.81
N ALA A 418 -5.03 -19.48 -18.86
CA ALA A 418 -6.25 -19.80 -18.13
C ALA A 418 -7.45 -19.95 -19.10
N PRO A 419 -8.41 -20.86 -18.83
CA PRO A 419 -9.61 -20.97 -19.63
C PRO A 419 -10.44 -19.67 -19.58
N ALA A 420 -11.30 -19.48 -20.58
CA ALA A 420 -12.27 -18.40 -20.53
C ALA A 420 -13.38 -18.74 -19.51
N PRO A 421 -13.80 -17.78 -18.67
CA PRO A 421 -14.91 -18.01 -17.75
C PRO A 421 -16.22 -18.34 -18.48
N ALA A 422 -17.15 -18.98 -17.78
CA ALA A 422 -18.47 -19.30 -18.29
C ALA A 422 -19.34 -18.05 -18.44
N VAL A 423 -20.38 -18.17 -19.26
CA VAL A 423 -21.35 -17.09 -19.46
C VAL A 423 -22.31 -17.06 -18.26
N PRO A 424 -22.46 -15.93 -17.55
CA PRO A 424 -23.45 -15.80 -16.50
C PRO A 424 -24.88 -16.02 -17.03
N SER A 425 -25.77 -16.56 -16.20
CA SER A 425 -27.15 -16.86 -16.59
C SER A 425 -28.17 -16.21 -15.64
N GLY A 426 -29.48 -16.43 -15.86
CA GLY A 426 -30.52 -15.97 -14.92
C GLY A 426 -30.60 -14.46 -14.68
N LEU A 427 -30.14 -13.63 -15.64
CA LEU A 427 -30.05 -12.18 -15.44
C LEU A 427 -31.43 -11.54 -15.22
N THR A 428 -31.54 -10.72 -14.19
CA THR A 428 -32.71 -9.90 -13.85
C THR A 428 -32.29 -8.48 -13.53
N ALA A 429 -33.20 -7.52 -13.76
CA ALA A 429 -33.02 -6.12 -13.39
C ALA A 429 -34.32 -5.61 -12.76
N VAL A 430 -34.24 -5.02 -11.57
CA VAL A 430 -35.39 -4.53 -10.80
C VAL A 430 -35.14 -3.10 -10.37
N ALA A 431 -35.96 -2.16 -10.83
CA ALA A 431 -35.96 -0.80 -10.30
C ALA A 431 -36.47 -0.79 -8.86
N ARG A 432 -35.69 -0.22 -7.95
CA ARG A 432 -36.05 -0.08 -6.53
C ARG A 432 -36.58 1.31 -6.21
N THR A 433 -35.95 2.33 -6.79
CA THR A 433 -36.34 3.73 -6.66
C THR A 433 -36.34 4.43 -8.02
N GLY A 434 -36.48 5.77 -8.01
CA GLY A 434 -36.30 6.58 -9.20
C GLY A 434 -34.86 6.64 -9.73
N ASP A 435 -33.89 6.09 -9.01
CA ASP A 435 -32.48 6.26 -9.36
C ASP A 435 -31.62 5.01 -9.07
N GLN A 436 -32.21 3.94 -8.56
CA GLN A 436 -31.54 2.67 -8.30
C GLN A 436 -32.18 1.52 -9.08
N ILE A 437 -31.35 0.74 -9.75
CA ILE A 437 -31.70 -0.57 -10.31
C ILE A 437 -30.79 -1.63 -9.69
N VAL A 438 -31.38 -2.71 -9.18
CA VAL A 438 -30.64 -3.89 -8.71
C VAL A 438 -30.62 -4.92 -9.82
N VAL A 439 -29.42 -5.32 -10.22
CA VAL A 439 -29.17 -6.32 -11.26
C VAL A 439 -28.64 -7.58 -10.61
N SER A 440 -29.27 -8.73 -10.87
CA SER A 440 -28.88 -10.02 -10.29
C SER A 440 -28.72 -11.09 -11.37
N TRP A 441 -27.75 -12.00 -11.20
CA TRP A 441 -27.45 -13.10 -12.12
C TRP A 441 -27.04 -14.36 -11.36
N THR A 442 -26.95 -15.47 -12.09
CA THR A 442 -26.40 -16.73 -11.63
C THR A 442 -24.97 -16.88 -12.13
N ASP A 443 -24.08 -17.10 -11.17
CA ASP A 443 -22.70 -17.48 -11.39
C ASP A 443 -22.61 -18.92 -11.92
N ALA A 444 -21.70 -19.16 -12.87
CA ALA A 444 -21.71 -20.37 -13.70
C ALA A 444 -20.47 -21.25 -13.54
N ASP A 445 -19.31 -20.69 -13.18
CA ASP A 445 -18.11 -21.47 -12.88
C ASP A 445 -17.31 -20.86 -11.73
N ARG A 446 -16.00 -21.13 -11.69
CA ARG A 446 -15.09 -20.78 -10.59
C ARG A 446 -13.82 -20.08 -11.09
N TRP A 447 -13.77 -19.79 -12.39
CA TRP A 447 -12.56 -19.36 -13.11
C TRP A 447 -12.49 -17.85 -13.30
N GLU A 448 -13.58 -17.17 -12.99
CA GLU A 448 -13.68 -15.73 -13.00
C GLU A 448 -13.00 -15.14 -11.77
N THR A 449 -12.36 -13.99 -11.98
CA THR A 449 -11.87 -13.12 -10.92
C THR A 449 -12.81 -11.92 -10.73
N GLY A 450 -13.93 -11.88 -11.47
CA GLY A 450 -14.96 -10.87 -11.35
C GLY A 450 -15.99 -10.88 -12.49
N PHE A 451 -16.92 -9.93 -12.43
CA PHE A 451 -17.95 -9.73 -13.44
C PHE A 451 -18.00 -8.30 -13.94
N ARG A 452 -18.04 -8.10 -15.25
CA ARG A 452 -18.30 -6.79 -15.86
C ARG A 452 -19.80 -6.60 -16.01
N LEU A 453 -20.33 -5.60 -15.33
CA LEU A 453 -21.69 -5.10 -15.55
C LEU A 453 -21.67 -4.17 -16.76
N GLU A 454 -22.47 -4.48 -17.77
CA GLU A 454 -22.63 -3.66 -18.97
C GLU A 454 -24.05 -3.07 -18.99
N ARG A 455 -24.14 -1.79 -19.35
CA ARG A 455 -25.40 -1.04 -19.45
C ARG A 455 -25.56 -0.47 -20.84
N SER A 456 -26.81 -0.36 -21.28
CA SER A 456 -27.18 0.25 -22.55
C SER A 456 -28.44 1.09 -22.39
N ALA A 457 -28.48 2.25 -23.06
CA ALA A 457 -29.65 3.12 -23.13
C ALA A 457 -30.64 2.71 -24.25
N ASP A 458 -30.16 2.01 -25.28
CA ASP A 458 -30.92 1.67 -26.50
C ASP A 458 -31.06 0.16 -26.74
N GLY A 459 -30.48 -0.66 -25.86
CA GLY A 459 -30.40 -2.12 -25.95
C GLY A 459 -29.44 -2.63 -27.02
N ARG A 460 -28.67 -1.75 -27.67
CA ARG A 460 -27.82 -2.08 -28.83
C ARG A 460 -26.36 -1.69 -28.60
N THR A 461 -26.13 -0.50 -28.05
CA THR A 461 -24.82 0.07 -27.75
C THR A 461 -24.53 -0.12 -26.27
N TRP A 462 -23.44 -0.83 -25.96
CA TRP A 462 -23.15 -1.27 -24.60
C TRP A 462 -21.88 -0.61 -24.08
N ASP A 463 -22.01 0.03 -22.92
CA ASP A 463 -20.88 0.53 -22.15
C ASP A 463 -20.69 -0.35 -20.92
N TRP A 464 -19.44 -0.62 -20.56
CA TRP A 464 -19.12 -1.28 -19.30
C TRP A 464 -19.09 -0.22 -18.20
N THR A 465 -19.77 -0.48 -17.07
CA THR A 465 -19.91 0.48 -15.98
C THR A 465 -18.90 0.24 -14.87
N ARG A 466 -18.73 -1.02 -14.46
CA ARG A 466 -17.73 -1.46 -13.47
C ARG A 466 -17.47 -2.95 -13.56
N THR A 467 -16.37 -3.38 -12.96
CA THR A 467 -16.11 -4.79 -12.62
C THR A 467 -16.43 -4.98 -11.15
N VAL A 468 -17.22 -6.01 -10.81
CA VAL A 468 -17.45 -6.45 -9.43
C VAL A 468 -16.62 -7.71 -9.13
N PRO A 469 -16.24 -7.98 -7.87
CA PRO A 469 -15.41 -9.14 -7.51
C PRO A 469 -16.06 -10.49 -7.85
N ALA A 470 -15.24 -11.56 -7.93
CA ALA A 470 -15.72 -12.94 -8.11
C ALA A 470 -16.72 -13.37 -7.01
N GLY A 471 -17.59 -14.33 -7.34
CA GLY A 471 -18.72 -14.73 -6.49
C GLY A 471 -19.82 -13.68 -6.32
N THR A 472 -19.69 -12.48 -6.90
CA THR A 472 -20.76 -11.49 -6.91
C THR A 472 -21.88 -11.95 -7.85
N THR A 473 -23.10 -11.97 -7.34
CA THR A 473 -24.31 -12.33 -8.08
C THR A 473 -25.34 -11.21 -8.12
N THR A 474 -25.07 -10.09 -7.44
CA THR A 474 -25.93 -8.91 -7.42
C THR A 474 -25.11 -7.61 -7.43
N ALA A 475 -25.58 -6.62 -8.20
CA ALA A 475 -24.97 -5.30 -8.29
C ALA A 475 -26.03 -4.20 -8.22
N HIS A 476 -25.75 -3.14 -7.46
CA HIS A 476 -26.57 -1.93 -7.36
C HIS A 476 -26.13 -0.88 -8.39
N ASP A 477 -26.96 -0.60 -9.39
CA ASP A 477 -26.76 0.49 -10.35
C ASP A 477 -27.44 1.77 -9.84
N LEU A 478 -26.64 2.63 -9.20
CA LEU A 478 -27.03 3.83 -8.47
C LEU A 478 -26.97 5.11 -9.33
N GLY A 479 -27.63 6.18 -8.91
CA GLY A 479 -27.54 7.51 -9.53
C GLY A 479 -28.10 7.54 -10.96
N ARG A 480 -29.22 6.85 -11.20
CA ARG A 480 -29.91 6.81 -12.50
C ARG A 480 -30.97 7.90 -12.61
N THR A 481 -31.24 8.34 -13.84
CA THR A 481 -32.33 9.27 -14.11
C THR A 481 -33.68 8.56 -13.92
N GLY A 482 -34.61 9.19 -13.22
CA GLY A 482 -35.98 8.71 -13.01
C GLY A 482 -36.79 8.59 -14.29
N GLY A 483 -37.75 7.66 -14.31
CA GLY A 483 -38.62 7.38 -15.46
C GLY A 483 -37.89 6.90 -16.71
N THR A 484 -36.63 6.48 -16.60
CA THR A 484 -35.77 6.12 -17.74
C THR A 484 -35.57 4.60 -17.80
N THR A 485 -35.65 4.04 -18.99
CA THR A 485 -35.40 2.61 -19.24
C THR A 485 -33.91 2.34 -19.44
N TYR A 486 -33.40 1.32 -18.75
CA TYR A 486 -32.02 0.85 -18.86
C TYR A 486 -31.99 -0.64 -19.18
N HIS A 487 -31.04 -1.03 -20.02
CA HIS A 487 -30.78 -2.41 -20.40
C HIS A 487 -29.45 -2.87 -19.81
N TYR A 488 -29.41 -4.12 -19.33
CA TYR A 488 -28.24 -4.70 -18.67
C TYR A 488 -27.87 -6.03 -19.29
N ARG A 489 -26.56 -6.32 -19.28
CA ARG A 489 -26.00 -7.65 -19.48
C ARG A 489 -24.71 -7.78 -18.65
N VAL A 490 -24.25 -9.00 -18.43
CA VAL A 490 -23.09 -9.27 -17.58
C VAL A 490 -22.14 -10.23 -18.29
N ARG A 491 -20.84 -10.03 -18.08
CA ARG A 491 -19.77 -10.95 -18.51
C ARG A 491 -18.96 -11.36 -17.30
N ALA A 492 -18.61 -12.64 -17.22
CA ALA A 492 -17.56 -13.08 -16.31
C ALA A 492 -16.19 -12.74 -16.92
N VAL A 493 -15.23 -12.37 -16.07
CA VAL A 493 -13.88 -11.96 -16.48
C VAL A 493 -12.82 -12.60 -15.61
N ASN A 494 -11.64 -12.85 -16.19
CA ASN A 494 -10.44 -13.19 -15.44
C ASN A 494 -9.26 -12.34 -15.92
N ALA A 495 -8.05 -12.63 -15.41
CA ALA A 495 -6.84 -11.87 -15.73
C ALA A 495 -6.50 -11.80 -17.24
N THR A 496 -7.03 -12.72 -18.06
CA THR A 496 -6.61 -12.87 -19.47
C THR A 496 -7.73 -12.71 -20.47
N THR A 497 -8.99 -12.93 -20.09
CA THR A 497 -10.13 -12.95 -21.02
C THR A 497 -11.48 -12.68 -20.35
N ALA A 498 -12.52 -12.53 -21.17
CA ALA A 498 -13.91 -12.35 -20.76
C ALA A 498 -14.82 -13.35 -21.47
N SER A 499 -15.90 -13.75 -20.83
CA SER A 499 -16.91 -14.61 -21.45
C SER A 499 -17.75 -13.87 -22.49
N ALA A 500 -18.53 -14.63 -23.27
CA ALA A 500 -19.62 -14.05 -24.06
C ALA A 500 -20.64 -13.37 -23.11
N PRO A 501 -21.40 -12.35 -23.57
CA PRO A 501 -22.35 -11.69 -22.67
C PRO A 501 -23.50 -12.63 -22.31
N SER A 502 -24.03 -12.46 -21.12
CA SER A 502 -25.30 -13.06 -20.70
C SER A 502 -26.48 -12.58 -21.57
N GLY A 503 -27.66 -13.15 -21.33
CA GLY A 503 -28.91 -12.57 -21.84
C GLY A 503 -29.13 -11.15 -21.32
N THR A 504 -30.04 -10.40 -21.93
CA THR A 504 -30.31 -9.01 -21.53
C THR A 504 -31.48 -8.90 -20.55
N ALA A 505 -31.35 -8.06 -19.53
CA ALA A 505 -32.44 -7.65 -18.65
C ALA A 505 -32.75 -6.16 -18.85
N THR A 506 -33.97 -5.73 -18.52
CA THR A 506 -34.41 -4.34 -18.70
C THR A 506 -35.24 -3.90 -17.50
N ALA A 507 -35.02 -2.67 -17.03
CA ALA A 507 -35.83 -2.05 -15.99
C ALA A 507 -36.04 -0.56 -16.30
N THR A 508 -37.18 -0.02 -15.87
CA THR A 508 -37.48 1.41 -15.93
C THR A 508 -37.51 1.95 -14.52
N THR A 509 -36.68 2.95 -14.23
CA THR A 509 -36.66 3.60 -12.91
C THR A 509 -37.99 4.26 -12.58
N GLY A 510 -38.32 4.30 -11.29
CA GLY A 510 -39.53 4.96 -10.80
C GLY A 510 -39.45 6.49 -10.81
N SER A 511 -40.36 7.14 -10.07
CA SER A 511 -40.22 8.57 -9.75
C SER A 511 -39.16 8.77 -8.68
N THR A 512 -38.39 9.86 -8.79
CA THR A 512 -37.50 10.34 -7.72
C THR A 512 -38.25 11.21 -6.70
N GLU A 513 -39.54 11.50 -6.93
CA GLU A 513 -40.36 12.28 -6.01
C GLU A 513 -40.75 11.43 -4.79
N LEU A 514 -40.50 11.99 -3.60
CA LEU A 514 -40.92 11.37 -2.34
C LEU A 514 -42.43 11.62 -2.11
N PRO A 515 -43.16 10.73 -1.42
CA PRO A 515 -44.60 10.87 -1.26
C PRO A 515 -44.97 11.98 -0.26
N ALA A 516 -46.14 12.61 -0.41
CA ALA A 516 -46.59 13.65 0.53
C ALA A 516 -46.91 13.10 1.93
N THR A 517 -47.30 11.84 2.01
CA THR A 517 -47.47 11.08 3.25
C THR A 517 -46.74 9.75 3.14
N TRP A 518 -46.20 9.25 4.25
CA TRP A 518 -45.45 8.00 4.28
C TRP A 518 -45.89 7.17 5.49
N GLN A 519 -46.31 5.93 5.25
CA GLN A 519 -46.64 5.00 6.32
C GLN A 519 -45.38 4.27 6.78
N GLU A 520 -44.97 4.54 8.01
CA GLU A 520 -43.86 3.81 8.61
C GLU A 520 -44.26 2.36 8.90
N HIS A 521 -43.32 1.48 8.65
CA HIS A 521 -43.48 0.04 8.81
C HIS A 521 -42.20 -0.66 9.29
N TRP A 522 -41.17 0.11 9.64
CA TRP A 522 -39.93 -0.36 10.25
C TRP A 522 -40.05 -0.36 11.78
N LEU A 523 -39.22 -1.19 12.44
CA LEU A 523 -39.20 -1.35 13.89
C LEU A 523 -40.62 -1.48 14.51
N GLU A 524 -40.84 -0.87 15.67
CA GLU A 524 -42.16 -0.64 16.30
C GLU A 524 -42.90 0.61 15.77
N HIS A 525 -42.31 1.34 14.81
CA HIS A 525 -42.87 2.57 14.26
C HIS A 525 -44.03 2.23 13.31
N ARG A 526 -45.20 2.81 13.54
CA ARG A 526 -46.43 2.58 12.75
C ARG A 526 -47.18 3.88 12.48
N GLN A 527 -46.51 5.03 12.51
CA GLN A 527 -47.17 6.31 12.33
C GLN A 527 -47.33 6.66 10.85
N GLN A 528 -48.33 7.49 10.56
CA GLN A 528 -48.45 8.14 9.27
C GLN A 528 -47.67 9.45 9.33
N LEU A 529 -46.57 9.52 8.60
CA LEU A 529 -45.76 10.71 8.46
C LEU A 529 -46.35 11.66 7.44
N THR A 530 -46.20 12.96 7.70
CA THR A 530 -46.57 14.02 6.77
C THR A 530 -45.32 14.77 6.33
N ARG A 531 -45.13 14.93 5.02
CA ARG A 531 -44.07 15.78 4.47
C ARG A 531 -44.43 17.24 4.68
N VAL A 532 -43.70 17.93 5.56
CA VAL A 532 -43.95 19.33 5.94
C VAL A 532 -43.01 20.33 5.26
N ALA A 533 -41.88 19.85 4.72
CA ALA A 533 -40.94 20.66 3.95
C ALA A 533 -40.29 19.84 2.84
N TYR A 534 -39.95 20.47 1.70
CA TYR A 534 -39.42 19.78 0.53
C TYR A 534 -38.65 20.74 -0.38
N ASP A 535 -37.38 20.43 -0.65
CA ASP A 535 -36.56 21.12 -1.65
C ASP A 535 -35.63 20.12 -2.36
N ALA A 536 -34.72 20.59 -3.20
CA ALA A 536 -33.82 19.73 -3.98
C ALA A 536 -32.92 18.81 -3.14
N ASP A 537 -32.66 19.16 -1.88
CA ASP A 537 -31.68 18.53 -1.00
C ASP A 537 -32.33 17.68 0.08
N VAL A 538 -33.46 18.12 0.65
CA VAL A 538 -34.12 17.43 1.76
C VAL A 538 -35.64 17.35 1.61
N ALA A 539 -36.21 16.31 2.22
CA ALA A 539 -37.63 16.17 2.48
C ALA A 539 -37.83 15.97 3.98
N VAL A 540 -38.52 16.90 4.63
CA VAL A 540 -38.78 16.84 6.08
C VAL A 540 -40.14 16.19 6.30
N TYR A 541 -40.13 15.08 7.01
CA TYR A 541 -41.28 14.32 7.46
C TYR A 541 -41.41 14.45 8.96
N VAL A 542 -42.64 14.54 9.42
CA VAL A 542 -42.96 14.52 10.85
C VAL A 542 -44.11 13.59 11.14
N ASP A 543 -44.11 12.99 12.32
CA ASP A 543 -45.31 12.39 12.89
C ASP A 543 -46.30 13.46 13.38
N PRO A 544 -47.53 13.08 13.78
CA PRO A 544 -48.52 14.05 14.28
C PRO A 544 -48.14 14.77 15.58
N ASP A 545 -47.10 14.31 16.29
CA ASP A 545 -46.70 14.81 17.60
C ASP A 545 -45.67 15.96 17.50
N VAL A 546 -44.95 16.08 16.38
CA VAL A 546 -44.06 17.23 16.11
C VAL A 546 -44.87 18.44 15.59
N PRO A 547 -44.74 19.63 16.20
CA PRO A 547 -45.38 20.83 15.70
C PRO A 547 -44.87 21.23 14.30
N VAL A 548 -45.76 21.38 13.33
CA VAL A 548 -45.41 21.83 11.96
C VAL A 548 -44.71 23.19 11.91
N SER A 549 -44.80 23.99 12.96
CA SER A 549 -44.05 25.25 13.10
C SER A 549 -42.53 25.04 13.15
N GLN A 550 -42.06 23.83 13.48
CA GLN A 550 -40.63 23.49 13.48
C GLN A 550 -40.07 23.22 12.07
N ALA A 551 -40.95 22.99 11.08
CA ALA A 551 -40.55 22.56 9.73
C ALA A 551 -39.51 23.49 9.07
N GLY A 552 -39.63 24.81 9.28
CA GLY A 552 -38.75 25.79 8.64
C GLY A 552 -37.29 25.66 9.05
N TRP A 553 -37.01 25.64 10.36
CA TRP A 553 -35.62 25.53 10.84
C TRP A 553 -35.07 24.12 10.62
N LEU A 554 -35.90 23.08 10.77
CA LEU A 554 -35.49 21.69 10.51
C LEU A 554 -35.05 21.53 9.05
N GLN A 555 -35.81 22.09 8.10
CA GLN A 555 -35.43 22.08 6.69
C GLN A 555 -34.14 22.86 6.45
N GLU A 556 -34.04 24.09 6.95
CA GLU A 556 -32.87 24.95 6.73
C GLU A 556 -31.59 24.34 7.29
N TYR A 557 -31.64 23.85 8.53
CA TYR A 557 -30.52 23.23 9.22
C TYR A 557 -30.10 21.92 8.55
N THR A 558 -31.04 20.98 8.37
CA THR A 558 -30.76 19.68 7.74
C THR A 558 -30.25 19.84 6.31
N GLY A 559 -30.87 20.73 5.52
CA GLY A 559 -30.43 21.03 4.16
C GLY A 559 -29.04 21.64 4.12
N THR A 560 -28.67 22.49 5.09
CA THR A 560 -27.33 23.08 5.18
C THR A 560 -26.26 22.02 5.45
N LEU A 561 -26.51 21.12 6.41
CA LEU A 561 -25.61 20.00 6.68
C LEU A 561 -25.50 19.09 5.44
N TRP A 562 -26.64 18.64 4.91
CA TRP A 562 -26.66 17.68 3.80
C TRP A 562 -26.00 18.21 2.52
N ARG A 563 -26.15 19.50 2.20
CA ARG A 563 -25.45 20.14 1.08
C ARG A 563 -23.93 20.10 1.25
N TYR A 564 -23.45 20.38 2.46
CA TYR A 564 -22.03 20.23 2.78
C TYR A 564 -21.61 18.77 2.65
N THR A 565 -22.37 17.85 3.25
CA THR A 565 -22.09 16.41 3.24
C THR A 565 -21.91 15.88 1.82
N ARG A 566 -22.86 16.10 0.91
CA ARG A 566 -22.73 15.63 -0.48
C ARG A 566 -21.58 16.29 -1.24
N ARG A 567 -21.24 17.54 -0.93
CA ARG A 567 -20.13 18.23 -1.59
C ARG A 567 -18.78 17.65 -1.17
N THR A 568 -18.67 17.24 0.09
CA THR A 568 -17.40 16.78 0.68
C THR A 568 -17.24 15.27 0.65
N TYR A 569 -18.33 14.50 0.81
CA TYR A 569 -18.32 13.05 1.02
C TYR A 569 -19.01 12.24 -0.10
N GLY A 570 -19.31 12.89 -1.22
CA GLY A 570 -19.71 12.21 -2.46
C GLY A 570 -21.20 12.03 -2.73
N ASP A 571 -21.46 11.15 -3.70
CA ASP A 571 -22.76 10.88 -4.32
C ASP A 571 -23.40 9.61 -3.69
N PHE A 572 -24.32 9.81 -2.75
CA PHE A 572 -24.97 8.73 -2.00
C PHE A 572 -26.09 8.02 -2.76
N SER A 573 -26.26 8.29 -4.06
CA SER A 573 -27.49 7.97 -4.82
C SER A 573 -28.72 8.61 -4.19
N ASN A 574 -29.70 9.02 -4.98
CA ASN A 574 -30.89 9.72 -4.54
C ASN A 574 -30.49 10.97 -3.74
N PRO A 575 -30.18 12.09 -4.43
CA PRO A 575 -29.56 13.25 -3.81
C PRO A 575 -30.37 13.85 -2.66
N ARG A 576 -31.63 13.44 -2.46
CA ARG A 576 -32.51 13.96 -1.43
C ARG A 576 -32.49 13.09 -0.17
N LEU A 577 -32.12 13.69 0.95
CA LEU A 577 -32.25 13.05 2.25
C LEU A 577 -33.71 13.16 2.72
N ALA A 578 -34.32 12.04 3.09
CA ALA A 578 -35.58 12.05 3.83
C ALA A 578 -35.27 12.14 5.33
N ALA A 579 -35.62 13.27 5.95
CA ALA A 579 -35.41 13.51 7.36
C ALA A 579 -36.73 13.38 8.10
N ILE A 580 -36.86 12.33 8.91
CA ILE A 580 -38.03 11.97 9.68
C ILE A 580 -37.79 12.37 11.13
N PHE A 581 -38.72 13.13 11.70
CA PHE A 581 -38.64 13.62 13.06
C PHE A 581 -39.87 13.17 13.86
N HIS A 582 -39.61 12.63 15.05
CA HIS A 582 -40.60 12.17 16.01
C HIS A 582 -40.55 12.97 17.30
N GLN A 583 -41.69 13.10 17.99
CA GLN A 583 -41.73 13.76 19.29
C GLN A 583 -42.40 12.89 20.37
N GLY A 584 -41.70 12.70 21.49
CA GLY A 584 -42.28 12.20 22.74
C GLY A 584 -42.72 10.72 22.76
N ARG A 585 -42.48 9.97 21.69
CA ARG A 585 -42.88 8.56 21.56
C ARG A 585 -41.72 7.64 21.24
N TYR A 586 -40.97 7.97 20.20
CA TYR A 586 -39.79 7.25 19.77
C TYR A 586 -38.56 8.10 20.08
N GLY A 587 -37.46 7.47 20.48
CA GLY A 587 -36.26 8.16 20.93
C GLY A 587 -35.01 7.52 20.33
N GLY A 588 -33.99 8.34 20.12
CA GLY A 588 -32.76 7.90 19.43
C GLY A 588 -32.85 8.14 17.93
N GLY A 589 -31.92 7.55 17.20
CA GLY A 589 -31.86 7.63 15.75
C GLY A 589 -31.81 6.26 15.09
N HIS A 590 -32.40 6.18 13.90
CA HIS A 590 -32.42 4.99 13.06
C HIS A 590 -32.12 5.39 11.60
N PRO A 591 -30.84 5.44 11.22
CA PRO A 591 -30.46 5.83 9.87
C PRO A 591 -30.67 4.65 8.91
N ALA A 592 -30.98 4.96 7.65
CA ALA A 592 -31.06 3.96 6.59
C ALA A 592 -30.53 4.54 5.28
N THR A 593 -29.99 3.68 4.43
CA THR A 593 -29.36 4.04 3.17
C THR A 593 -30.14 3.51 1.98
N VAL A 594 -29.71 3.90 0.77
CA VAL A 594 -30.24 3.34 -0.49
C VAL A 594 -30.11 1.82 -0.63
N PHE A 595 -29.38 1.15 0.25
CA PHE A 595 -29.24 -0.30 0.25
C PHE A 595 -30.29 -1.00 1.12
N ASP A 596 -30.95 -0.28 2.01
CA ASP A 596 -31.80 -0.86 3.06
C ASP A 596 -33.27 -0.90 2.62
N ALA A 597 -33.81 -2.12 2.52
CA ALA A 597 -35.19 -2.34 2.07
C ALA A 597 -36.23 -1.83 3.06
N ASP A 598 -35.91 -1.80 4.37
CA ASP A 598 -36.81 -1.38 5.44
C ASP A 598 -37.24 0.09 5.31
N HIS A 599 -36.45 0.90 4.59
CA HIS A 599 -36.74 2.31 4.30
C HIS A 599 -36.92 2.55 2.79
N GLU A 600 -37.39 1.51 2.09
CA GLU A 600 -37.70 1.55 0.66
C GLU A 600 -36.50 1.98 -0.21
N HIS A 601 -35.28 1.63 0.19
CA HIS A 601 -34.04 1.97 -0.53
C HIS A 601 -33.80 3.48 -0.67
N ARG A 602 -33.96 4.24 0.41
CA ARG A 602 -33.75 5.70 0.45
C ARG A 602 -32.72 6.08 1.51
N ASN A 603 -32.03 7.19 1.30
CA ASN A 603 -31.26 7.82 2.38
C ASN A 603 -32.23 8.48 3.36
N VAL A 604 -32.27 7.96 4.58
CA VAL A 604 -33.19 8.38 5.64
C VAL A 604 -32.42 8.62 6.94
N ILE A 605 -32.70 9.74 7.58
CA ILE A 605 -32.47 9.90 9.02
C ILE A 605 -33.85 9.84 9.69
N ASP A 606 -34.04 8.89 10.60
CA ASP A 606 -35.24 8.80 11.44
C ASP A 606 -34.82 9.10 12.87
N ILE A 607 -35.39 10.14 13.47
CA ILE A 607 -34.90 10.71 14.72
C ILE A 607 -36.04 11.03 15.66
N GLY A 608 -35.90 10.64 16.93
CA GLY A 608 -36.85 10.94 17.99
C GLY A 608 -36.25 11.69 19.17
N LEU A 609 -36.92 12.77 19.58
CA LEU A 609 -36.61 13.54 20.80
C LEU A 609 -37.88 13.90 21.58
N SER A 610 -37.70 14.46 22.78
CA SER A 610 -38.83 15.00 23.56
C SER A 610 -39.36 16.33 23.00
N GLY A 611 -38.57 17.05 22.21
CA GLY A 611 -38.95 18.31 21.58
C GLY A 611 -37.93 18.78 20.53
N TRP A 612 -38.34 19.71 19.67
CA TRP A 612 -37.58 20.19 18.50
C TRP A 612 -37.40 21.71 18.53
N ASP A 613 -36.61 22.23 19.47
CA ASP A 613 -36.24 23.65 19.55
C ASP A 613 -34.90 23.91 18.84
N ALA A 614 -34.85 24.90 17.95
CA ALA A 614 -33.64 25.29 17.24
C ALA A 614 -32.50 25.73 18.17
N ALA A 615 -32.82 26.24 19.38
CA ALA A 615 -31.83 26.61 20.39
C ALA A 615 -31.23 25.39 21.09
N ASP A 616 -31.90 24.24 21.09
CA ASP A 616 -31.46 23.02 21.73
C ASP A 616 -30.26 22.41 20.97
N PRO A 617 -29.07 22.31 21.59
CA PRO A 617 -27.94 21.64 20.97
C PRO A 617 -28.20 20.15 20.70
N GLN A 618 -29.02 19.48 21.51
CA GLN A 618 -29.31 18.06 21.33
C GLN A 618 -30.06 17.80 20.01
N ALA A 619 -31.05 18.64 19.68
CA ALA A 619 -31.79 18.55 18.42
C ALA A 619 -30.87 18.73 17.20
N ARG A 620 -29.87 19.61 17.31
CA ARG A 620 -28.87 19.86 16.27
C ARG A 620 -27.83 18.73 16.16
N ASP A 621 -27.36 18.23 17.29
CA ASP A 621 -26.33 17.18 17.38
C ASP A 621 -26.85 15.83 16.92
N ILE A 622 -28.06 15.42 17.32
CA ILE A 622 -28.61 14.14 16.84
C ILE A 622 -28.82 14.15 15.32
N THR A 623 -29.26 15.28 14.76
CA THR A 623 -29.48 15.41 13.30
C THR A 623 -28.17 15.27 12.52
N SER A 624 -27.09 15.90 12.99
CA SER A 624 -25.77 15.78 12.36
C SER A 624 -25.13 14.41 12.57
N HIS A 625 -25.39 13.77 13.71
CA HIS A 625 -24.96 12.39 14.01
C HIS A 625 -25.57 11.39 13.02
N GLU A 626 -26.88 11.44 12.81
CA GLU A 626 -27.56 10.50 11.90
C GLU A 626 -27.15 10.69 10.43
N ILE A 627 -26.83 11.92 10.02
CA ILE A 627 -26.26 12.16 8.69
C ILE A 627 -24.87 11.50 8.55
N ALA A 628 -24.09 11.41 9.63
CA ALA A 628 -22.79 10.74 9.61
C ALA A 628 -22.91 9.25 9.25
N HIS A 629 -24.01 8.60 9.68
CA HIS A 629 -24.29 7.20 9.35
C HIS A 629 -24.66 6.99 7.88
N ILE A 630 -25.24 7.99 7.21
CA ILE A 630 -25.43 7.92 5.76
C ILE A 630 -24.07 7.88 5.06
N VAL A 631 -23.12 8.71 5.49
CA VAL A 631 -21.74 8.68 4.95
C VAL A 631 -21.10 7.33 5.23
N GLU A 632 -21.10 6.90 6.49
CA GLU A 632 -20.50 5.65 6.91
C GLU A 632 -21.08 4.43 6.18
N GLY A 633 -22.39 4.37 5.99
CA GLY A 633 -23.09 3.19 5.49
C GLY A 633 -23.25 3.12 3.97
N SER A 634 -22.94 4.20 3.24
CA SER A 634 -23.20 4.28 1.79
C SER A 634 -22.21 5.08 0.95
N ALA A 635 -21.16 5.65 1.56
CA ALA A 635 -20.12 6.35 0.82
C ALA A 635 -19.59 5.50 -0.35
N ASN A 636 -19.40 6.16 -1.49
CA ASN A 636 -18.89 5.54 -2.72
C ASN A 636 -19.69 4.34 -3.24
N GLY A 637 -20.97 4.24 -2.87
CA GLY A 637 -21.88 3.24 -3.41
C GLY A 637 -21.58 1.81 -2.93
N VAL A 638 -20.98 1.67 -1.75
CA VAL A 638 -20.75 0.38 -1.08
C VAL A 638 -21.57 0.33 0.21
N HIS A 639 -22.26 -0.79 0.45
CA HIS A 639 -23.14 -0.97 1.61
C HIS A 639 -22.36 -1.34 2.88
N GLY A 640 -22.65 -0.64 3.97
CA GLY A 640 -22.16 -0.93 5.32
C GLY A 640 -20.82 -0.29 5.64
N SER A 641 -20.31 -0.54 6.85
CA SER A 641 -19.06 0.02 7.36
C SER A 641 -18.19 -1.08 7.92
N PRO A 642 -16.99 -1.33 7.35
CA PRO A 642 -16.08 -2.33 7.88
C PRO A 642 -15.36 -1.79 9.13
N SER A 643 -15.54 -0.51 9.47
CA SER A 643 -14.89 0.18 10.58
C SER A 643 -15.77 0.24 11.84
N PHE A 644 -17.08 -0.03 11.70
CA PHE A 644 -18.05 0.05 12.79
C PHE A 644 -17.63 -0.79 14.00
N GLY A 645 -17.09 -1.99 13.78
CA GLY A 645 -16.60 -2.85 14.87
C GLY A 645 -15.44 -2.27 15.68
N LEU A 646 -14.68 -1.32 15.12
CA LEU A 646 -13.54 -0.69 15.78
C LEU A 646 -13.92 0.58 16.53
N TRP A 647 -14.78 1.39 15.92
CA TRP A 647 -15.08 2.74 16.39
C TRP A 647 -16.49 2.90 16.96
N GLY A 648 -17.33 1.88 16.84
CA GLY A 648 -18.72 1.87 17.29
C GLY A 648 -19.59 2.97 16.66
N ASP A 649 -20.74 3.19 17.27
CA ASP A 649 -21.74 4.16 16.81
C ASP A 649 -21.19 5.60 16.67
N SER A 650 -20.34 6.03 17.60
CA SER A 650 -20.18 7.47 17.82
C SER A 650 -18.87 8.08 17.32
N LYS A 651 -17.77 7.32 17.20
CA LYS A 651 -16.44 7.96 17.09
C LYS A 651 -16.17 8.59 15.74
N TRP A 652 -16.66 7.99 14.65
CA TRP A 652 -16.69 8.63 13.33
C TRP A 652 -17.61 9.85 13.32
N ALA A 653 -18.83 9.71 13.86
CA ALA A 653 -19.80 10.79 13.93
C ALA A 653 -19.25 12.02 14.69
N GLU A 654 -18.49 11.82 15.77
CA GLU A 654 -17.89 12.90 16.55
C GLU A 654 -17.03 13.86 15.72
N ILE A 655 -16.18 13.34 14.82
CA ILE A 655 -15.35 14.19 13.94
C ILE A 655 -16.14 14.72 12.75
N PHE A 656 -17.05 13.90 12.19
CA PHE A 656 -17.93 14.34 11.11
C PHE A 656 -18.75 15.56 11.54
N GLN A 657 -19.35 15.54 12.73
CA GLN A 657 -20.12 16.66 13.30
C GLN A 657 -19.28 17.94 13.41
N TYR A 658 -18.04 17.81 13.88
CA TYR A 658 -17.13 18.95 13.92
C TYR A 658 -16.84 19.50 12.52
N ASP A 659 -16.53 18.62 11.56
CA ASP A 659 -16.24 18.99 10.17
C ASP A 659 -17.44 19.71 9.52
N VAL A 660 -18.65 19.16 9.62
CA VAL A 660 -19.84 19.80 9.03
C VAL A 660 -20.16 21.13 9.71
N TYR A 661 -20.01 21.26 11.03
CA TYR A 661 -20.23 22.54 11.72
C TYR A 661 -19.21 23.59 11.31
N ALA A 662 -17.93 23.23 11.26
CA ALA A 662 -16.86 24.12 10.81
C ALA A 662 -17.06 24.52 9.35
N GLY A 663 -17.37 23.56 8.49
CA GLY A 663 -17.50 23.74 7.05
C GLY A 663 -18.78 24.43 6.57
N THR A 664 -19.80 24.50 7.43
CA THR A 664 -21.06 25.25 7.18
C THR A 664 -21.10 26.62 7.88
N GLY A 665 -20.08 26.96 8.67
CA GLY A 665 -20.01 28.24 9.37
C GLY A 665 -20.79 28.30 10.69
N LEU A 666 -21.24 27.15 11.21
CA LEU A 666 -21.87 27.01 12.53
C LEU A 666 -20.82 27.09 13.65
N THR A 667 -20.10 28.22 13.71
CA THR A 667 -18.90 28.38 14.54
C THR A 667 -19.15 28.20 16.04
N ALA A 668 -20.33 28.58 16.55
CA ALA A 668 -20.71 28.37 17.94
C ALA A 668 -20.88 26.87 18.27
N ASP A 669 -21.49 26.10 17.37
CA ASP A 669 -21.64 24.65 17.53
C ASP A 669 -20.31 23.94 17.37
N ALA A 670 -19.50 24.32 16.38
CA ALA A 670 -18.15 23.78 16.19
C ALA A 670 -17.28 24.00 17.44
N ALA A 671 -17.29 25.20 18.02
CA ALA A 671 -16.52 25.52 19.22
C ALA A 671 -17.00 24.74 20.46
N ARG A 672 -18.32 24.68 20.69
CA ARG A 672 -18.92 23.91 21.78
C ARG A 672 -18.59 22.42 21.66
N TRP A 673 -18.80 21.86 20.48
CA TRP A 673 -18.59 20.44 20.21
C TRP A 673 -17.12 20.06 20.35
N HIS A 674 -16.22 20.85 19.77
CA HIS A 674 -14.77 20.68 19.91
C HIS A 674 -14.33 20.66 21.37
N ALA A 675 -14.75 21.64 22.17
CA ALA A 675 -14.42 21.71 23.59
C ALA A 675 -14.91 20.47 24.35
N ALA A 676 -16.14 20.02 24.10
CA ALA A 676 -16.69 18.82 24.74
C ALA A 676 -15.91 17.55 24.37
N LYS A 677 -15.53 17.39 23.09
CA LYS A 677 -14.89 16.17 22.60
C LYS A 677 -13.40 16.09 22.88
N LEU A 678 -12.73 17.20 23.15
CA LEU A 678 -11.36 17.19 23.71
C LEU A 678 -11.29 16.51 25.10
N GLU A 679 -12.35 16.58 25.88
CA GLU A 679 -12.42 16.01 27.23
C GLU A 679 -12.91 14.55 27.25
N ALA A 680 -13.60 14.10 26.19
CA ALA A 680 -14.16 12.77 26.09
C ALA A 680 -13.08 11.67 26.18
N ARG A 681 -13.38 10.61 26.94
CA ARG A 681 -12.53 9.42 27.10
C ARG A 681 -13.38 8.16 27.00
N ASP A 682 -12.80 7.13 26.39
CA ASP A 682 -13.41 5.82 26.21
C ASP A 682 -12.55 4.73 26.84
N SER A 683 -13.17 3.57 27.06
CA SER A 683 -12.50 2.36 27.55
C SER A 683 -11.91 1.49 26.44
N PHE A 684 -12.09 1.88 25.16
CA PHE A 684 -11.65 1.12 23.99
C PHE A 684 -10.84 1.99 23.01
N PRO A 685 -9.85 1.40 22.30
CA PRO A 685 -9.38 0.01 22.43
C PRO A 685 -8.66 -0.27 23.76
N ARG A 686 -8.33 0.78 24.52
CA ARG A 686 -7.84 0.67 25.90
C ARG A 686 -8.45 1.75 26.79
N ALA A 687 -8.34 1.55 28.10
CA ALA A 687 -8.80 2.51 29.09
C ALA A 687 -8.21 3.91 28.86
N ASN A 688 -9.06 4.94 28.98
CA ASN A 688 -8.73 6.36 28.84
C ASN A 688 -8.29 6.78 27.42
N THR A 689 -8.75 6.09 26.38
CA THR A 689 -8.52 6.51 24.98
C THR A 689 -9.30 7.79 24.68
N ALA A 690 -8.68 8.79 24.05
CA ALA A 690 -9.35 10.00 23.60
C ALA A 690 -9.42 10.05 22.06
N TRP A 691 -10.37 9.33 21.47
CA TRP A 691 -10.51 9.19 20.00
C TRP A 691 -10.50 10.52 19.25
N TYR A 692 -11.36 11.44 19.65
CA TYR A 692 -11.44 12.74 18.99
C TYR A 692 -10.13 13.52 19.13
N ARG A 693 -9.62 13.66 20.36
CA ARG A 693 -8.44 14.50 20.66
C ARG A 693 -7.14 13.96 20.06
N ASP A 694 -6.92 12.65 20.15
CA ASP A 694 -5.60 12.05 19.87
C ASP A 694 -5.55 11.39 18.48
N TRP A 695 -6.69 11.08 17.86
CA TRP A 695 -6.76 10.45 16.55
C TRP A 695 -7.44 11.32 15.49
N PHE A 696 -8.75 11.54 15.59
CA PHE A 696 -9.51 12.12 14.49
C PHE A 696 -9.26 13.62 14.29
N TYR A 697 -9.15 14.42 15.35
CA TYR A 697 -8.94 15.86 15.22
C TYR A 697 -7.55 16.21 14.66
N PRO A 698 -6.43 15.62 15.13
CA PRO A 698 -5.13 15.82 14.49
C PRO A 698 -5.13 15.37 13.04
N LEU A 699 -5.75 14.22 12.74
CA LEU A 699 -5.90 13.71 11.38
C LEU A 699 -6.60 14.72 10.47
N TRP A 700 -7.78 15.21 10.88
CA TRP A 700 -8.52 16.24 10.17
C TRP A 700 -7.73 17.55 10.03
N ARG A 701 -7.12 18.04 11.12
CA ARG A 701 -6.42 19.32 11.17
C ARG A 701 -5.19 19.36 10.27
N ASP A 702 -4.42 18.28 10.26
CA ASP A 702 -3.09 18.26 9.66
C ASP A 702 -3.09 17.69 8.23
N HIS A 703 -4.15 16.99 7.82
CA HIS A 703 -4.19 16.24 6.56
C HIS A 703 -5.33 16.65 5.61
N GLY A 704 -5.84 17.88 5.69
CA GLY A 704 -6.74 18.41 4.67
C GLY A 704 -8.24 18.38 5.01
N GLY A 705 -8.59 18.30 6.30
CA GLY A 705 -9.95 18.47 6.79
C GLY A 705 -10.89 17.36 6.34
N GLY A 706 -12.07 17.72 5.84
CA GLY A 706 -13.03 16.74 5.31
C GLY A 706 -12.49 15.88 4.16
N ALA A 707 -11.47 16.36 3.41
CA ALA A 707 -10.92 15.60 2.29
C ALA A 707 -10.19 14.31 2.71
N VAL A 708 -9.46 14.31 3.83
CA VAL A 708 -8.86 13.07 4.35
C VAL A 708 -9.91 12.12 4.91
N LEU A 709 -10.98 12.68 5.48
CA LEU A 709 -12.09 11.88 6.00
C LEU A 709 -12.83 11.15 4.88
N ASP A 710 -13.11 11.83 3.77
CA ASP A 710 -13.70 11.23 2.56
C ASP A 710 -12.74 10.24 1.87
N GLY A 711 -11.47 10.64 1.73
CA GLY A 711 -10.43 9.80 1.11
C GLY A 711 -10.26 8.43 1.77
N TYR A 712 -10.60 8.30 3.05
CA TYR A 712 -10.67 7.00 3.74
C TYR A 712 -11.75 6.08 3.17
N PHE A 713 -12.97 6.59 2.97
CA PHE A 713 -14.06 5.82 2.38
C PHE A 713 -13.82 5.53 0.90
N ASP A 714 -13.19 6.45 0.16
CA ASP A 714 -12.76 6.22 -1.23
C ASP A 714 -11.82 5.01 -1.32
N LEU A 715 -10.79 5.00 -0.47
CA LEU A 715 -9.81 3.92 -0.46
C LEU A 715 -10.43 2.58 -0.05
N LEU A 716 -11.31 2.57 0.96
CA LEU A 716 -12.04 1.35 1.33
C LEU A 716 -12.89 0.83 0.18
N ALA A 717 -13.68 1.68 -0.46
CA ALA A 717 -14.56 1.28 -1.56
C ALA A 717 -13.79 0.76 -2.78
N ALA A 718 -12.58 1.27 -3.01
CA ALA A 718 -11.73 0.84 -4.11
C ALA A 718 -10.96 -0.46 -3.83
N ASN A 719 -10.52 -0.69 -2.59
CA ASN A 719 -9.52 -1.72 -2.30
C ASN A 719 -9.99 -2.80 -1.32
N PHE A 720 -10.97 -2.51 -0.45
CA PHE A 720 -11.38 -3.46 0.57
C PHE A 720 -12.38 -4.48 0.01
N PRO A 721 -12.33 -5.77 0.43
CA PRO A 721 -13.12 -6.82 -0.21
C PRO A 721 -14.63 -6.61 -0.08
N GLN A 722 -15.36 -6.90 -1.16
CA GLN A 722 -16.80 -6.74 -1.24
C GLN A 722 -17.48 -7.98 -1.81
N ILE A 723 -18.68 -8.27 -1.34
CA ILE A 723 -19.57 -9.31 -1.87
C ILE A 723 -20.93 -8.66 -2.11
N ASN A 724 -21.44 -8.74 -3.35
CA ASN A 724 -22.74 -8.18 -3.72
C ASN A 724 -22.88 -6.67 -3.40
N GLY A 725 -21.78 -5.92 -3.49
CA GLY A 725 -21.76 -4.47 -3.21
C GLY A 725 -21.76 -4.10 -1.73
N ARG A 726 -21.53 -5.06 -0.82
CA ARG A 726 -21.36 -4.84 0.62
C ARG A 726 -19.94 -5.23 1.03
N TYR A 727 -19.35 -4.51 1.99
CA TYR A 727 -18.06 -4.91 2.56
C TYR A 727 -18.15 -6.31 3.17
N ALA A 728 -17.19 -7.18 2.81
CA ALA A 728 -17.25 -8.59 3.12
C ALA A 728 -17.00 -8.89 4.62
N ARG A 729 -16.33 -7.98 5.34
CA ARG A 729 -15.95 -8.14 6.75
C ARG A 729 -15.60 -6.81 7.41
N ASP A 730 -15.34 -6.88 8.71
CA ASP A 730 -14.76 -5.77 9.45
C ASP A 730 -13.23 -5.68 9.25
N LEU A 731 -12.71 -4.47 9.45
CA LEU A 731 -11.28 -4.17 9.51
C LEU A 731 -10.70 -4.67 10.84
N ASN A 732 -9.44 -5.08 10.78
CA ASN A 732 -8.59 -5.14 11.97
C ASN A 732 -7.83 -3.80 12.17
N TRP A 733 -7.11 -3.68 13.29
CA TRP A 733 -6.42 -2.42 13.65
C TRP A 733 -5.27 -2.06 12.73
N GLY A 734 -4.55 -3.06 12.20
CA GLY A 734 -3.51 -2.84 11.20
C GLY A 734 -4.07 -2.27 9.90
N GLU A 735 -5.15 -2.84 9.39
CA GLU A 735 -5.84 -2.35 8.20
C GLU A 735 -6.42 -0.96 8.43
N PHE A 736 -7.07 -0.73 9.57
CA PHE A 736 -7.60 0.58 9.93
C PHE A 736 -6.54 1.69 9.81
N VAL A 737 -5.37 1.49 10.41
CA VAL A 737 -4.27 2.47 10.33
C VAL A 737 -3.68 2.55 8.93
N HIS A 738 -3.60 1.44 8.20
CA HIS A 738 -3.09 1.42 6.83
C HIS A 738 -3.98 2.25 5.87
N PHE A 739 -5.30 2.08 5.91
CA PHE A 739 -6.25 2.84 5.09
C PHE A 739 -6.28 4.33 5.46
N TRP A 740 -6.26 4.67 6.75
CA TRP A 740 -6.15 6.07 7.18
C TRP A 740 -4.82 6.70 6.78
N SER A 741 -3.72 5.93 6.81
CA SER A 741 -2.42 6.41 6.34
C SER A 741 -2.48 6.75 4.86
N GLY A 742 -3.11 5.88 4.05
CA GLY A 742 -3.35 6.13 2.63
C GLY A 742 -4.15 7.39 2.37
N ALA A 743 -5.24 7.59 3.12
CA ALA A 743 -6.06 8.80 2.99
C ALA A 743 -5.28 10.07 3.35
N ALA A 744 -4.43 10.00 4.38
CA ALA A 744 -3.62 11.12 4.84
C ALA A 744 -2.36 11.36 4.00
N GLY A 745 -1.97 10.40 3.15
CA GLY A 745 -0.72 10.43 2.40
C GLY A 745 0.54 10.40 3.27
N VAL A 746 0.43 9.94 4.53
CA VAL A 746 1.56 9.74 5.44
C VAL A 746 1.35 8.50 6.32
N ASN A 747 2.42 7.89 6.82
CA ASN A 747 2.32 6.79 7.77
C ASN A 747 1.81 7.25 9.15
N LEU A 748 0.58 6.88 9.50
CA LEU A 748 -0.09 7.26 10.76
C LEU A 748 0.15 6.30 11.93
N LYS A 749 0.96 5.23 11.77
CA LYS A 749 1.31 4.33 12.88
C LYS A 749 1.84 5.06 14.13
N PRO A 750 2.71 6.09 14.02
CA PRO A 750 3.14 6.85 15.20
C PRO A 750 1.99 7.53 15.95
N GLN A 751 1.04 8.12 15.21
CA GLN A 751 -0.16 8.74 15.79
C GLN A 751 -1.07 7.69 16.44
N ALA A 752 -1.29 6.56 15.76
CA ALA A 752 -2.08 5.45 16.29
C ALA A 752 -1.45 4.89 17.57
N THR A 753 -0.12 4.76 17.60
CA THR A 753 0.64 4.32 18.78
C THR A 753 0.41 5.27 19.96
N ALA A 754 0.45 6.58 19.73
CA ALA A 754 0.20 7.57 20.76
C ALA A 754 -1.24 7.53 21.27
N ALA A 755 -2.22 7.49 20.36
CA ALA A 755 -3.64 7.48 20.68
C ALA A 755 -4.08 6.17 21.37
N PHE A 756 -3.78 5.02 20.75
CA PHE A 756 -4.37 3.73 21.08
C PHE A 756 -3.40 2.75 21.75
N GLY A 757 -2.10 3.02 21.69
CA GLY A 757 -1.07 2.01 21.92
C GLY A 757 -0.81 1.17 20.66
N TRP A 758 0.18 0.27 20.73
CA TRP A 758 0.57 -0.56 19.58
C TRP A 758 1.09 -1.94 20.01
N PRO A 759 0.19 -2.92 20.25
CA PRO A 759 0.60 -4.29 20.59
C PRO A 759 1.21 -5.01 19.37
N ASP A 760 2.04 -6.01 19.61
CA ASP A 760 2.71 -6.80 18.55
C ASP A 760 1.73 -7.41 17.54
N GLU A 761 0.51 -7.75 17.97
CA GLU A 761 -0.55 -8.24 17.09
C GLU A 761 -0.90 -7.24 15.98
N TRP A 762 -1.03 -5.95 16.34
CA TRP A 762 -1.36 -4.90 15.37
C TRP A 762 -0.21 -4.62 14.42
N GLU A 763 1.03 -4.83 14.86
CA GLU A 763 2.19 -4.76 13.97
C GLU A 763 2.10 -5.82 12.88
N GLN A 764 1.77 -7.06 13.23
CA GLN A 764 1.61 -8.13 12.25
C GLN A 764 0.43 -7.85 11.31
N GLN A 765 -0.68 -7.35 11.84
CA GLN A 765 -1.84 -6.94 11.05
C GLN A 765 -1.50 -5.81 10.08
N PHE A 766 -0.74 -4.79 10.51
CA PHE A 766 -0.36 -3.64 9.68
C PHE A 766 0.57 -4.05 8.54
N LEU A 767 1.59 -4.86 8.84
CA LEU A 767 2.47 -5.42 7.81
C LEU A 767 1.72 -6.33 6.83
N GLN A 768 0.70 -7.05 7.31
CA GLN A 768 -0.16 -7.85 6.44
C GLN A 768 -1.05 -6.97 5.56
N ALA A 769 -1.66 -5.91 6.12
CA ALA A 769 -2.49 -4.97 5.38
C ALA A 769 -1.70 -4.32 4.23
N GLN A 770 -0.44 -3.92 4.48
CA GLN A 770 0.43 -3.38 3.43
C GLN A 770 0.70 -4.37 2.28
N ARG A 771 0.70 -5.68 2.56
CA ARG A 771 0.84 -6.72 1.53
C ARG A 771 -0.46 -7.03 0.82
N GLU A 772 -1.59 -6.99 1.53
CA GLU A 772 -2.91 -7.31 0.99
C GLU A 772 -3.51 -6.15 0.18
N PHE A 773 -3.22 -4.90 0.56
CA PHE A 773 -3.76 -3.68 -0.04
C PHE A 773 -2.63 -2.76 -0.57
N PRO A 774 -1.73 -3.24 -1.45
CA PRO A 774 -0.57 -2.48 -1.91
C PRO A 774 -0.92 -1.21 -2.71
N ASP A 775 -2.18 -1.06 -3.14
CA ASP A 775 -2.68 0.12 -3.84
C ASP A 775 -3.01 1.29 -2.90
N VAL A 776 -3.05 1.06 -1.58
CA VAL A 776 -3.16 2.11 -0.55
C VAL A 776 -1.76 2.65 -0.23
N ARG A 777 -1.45 3.86 -0.72
CA ARG A 777 -0.09 4.46 -0.70
C ARG A 777 0.00 5.68 0.21
N TYR A 778 1.13 5.85 0.90
CA TYR A 778 1.44 6.98 1.79
C TYR A 778 2.92 7.08 2.14
#